data_AF-A0A482XJI7-F1
#
_entry.id   AF-A0A482XJI7-F1
#
_cell.length_a   1.000
_cell.length_b   1.000
_cell.length_c   1.000
_cell.angle_alpha   90.00
_cell.angle_beta   90.00
_cell.angle_gamma   90.00
#
_symmetry.space_group_name_H-M   'P 1'
#
loop_
_entity.id
_entity.type
_entity.pdbx_description
1 polymer ?
#
loop_
_entity_poly.entity_id
_entity_poly.type
_entity_poly.pdbx_seq_one_letter_code
_entity_poly.pdbx_strand_id
1 'polypeptide(L)'
;MLLPQNEVFLLLAIIICYGFDDGFVCVCNATFCDTIEPLSKPADNNAFVQYTTSKAGKVFEVFHGSFNQPDSDDEGCHITIEPQEKYQEIFGFGGSFTDAAGINIASLSEGAQHKLMSCYFGRDGIGYTFGRVPIGGSDFSTHPYTLADDPNDLELENFKLAPEDYSYKIPYIRMAREMSSKPLLLIGSAWSPPVWMKTNNRISGFGFLKKKYYRLWAQYHVKFLEAYQSEGIPFWAITTGNEPLNAYIFFIVKFNSMGWHAKEQGEWVANDLGPLLRDSFNSCKIIALDDQRIMLPFWTHKVKLSLDKEKDFVHGFGLHWYYDKAVPASVLSFVHHRHPDKFLISTEACEGFLPWDKAIVLGSWKRGSNYMDDIIDDLNHYVSAWVDWNLALDMKGAPNWVKNFVDSAILVDAKRDEFYKQPMFYALAHSSKFIHQHAIRIGFEMKGHPFYKEPCKRLFATVVLNQDGSVVVIINNRGSSQKKVILADPTRGKAILNLDGKSFNTIDLQELLDKADKGFIIFSMGTLVNMTTFSDHIVSSFLNAFSSFGDLLVLWKHDGKLPNQPSNVITRKFFPQKDILVHKNLKLFITHGGLSSTLEVVNAGVPIIGIPMFGDQPGNVMNVVRRGAGILIDYDSITTDYKENAVKLSKLFNDRPLSALDSAVFWTEHVLRHKGARHMRSAAADMPLYKVLLLDVALLFLLSTITVCAILYKSTLYFLRRAATKQKQKQTTRKTSKKSD
;
A
#
# COMPACT_ATOMS: atom_id res chain seq x y z
N MET A 1 32.59 29.22 22.38
CA MET A 1 32.54 28.53 21.08
C MET A 1 31.58 27.37 21.26
N LEU A 2 30.31 27.56 20.89
CA LEU A 2 29.27 26.53 20.98
C LEU A 2 29.41 25.61 19.77
N LEU A 3 29.38 24.30 19.98
CA LEU A 3 29.37 23.31 18.90
C LEU A 3 28.17 23.58 17.96
N PRO A 4 28.30 23.33 16.64
CA PRO A 4 27.18 23.41 15.71
C PRO A 4 26.00 22.53 16.17
N GLN A 5 24.77 22.97 15.92
CA GLN A 5 23.54 22.30 16.36
C GLN A 5 23.51 20.80 15.98
N ASN A 6 24.02 20.45 14.79
CA ASN A 6 24.10 19.06 14.31
C ASN A 6 25.12 18.21 15.08
N GLU A 7 26.21 18.79 15.57
CA GLU A 7 27.21 18.08 16.39
C GLU A 7 26.72 17.89 17.83
N VAL A 8 25.88 18.80 18.33
CA VAL A 8 25.21 18.66 19.64
C VAL A 8 24.15 17.56 19.60
N PHE A 9 23.41 17.41 18.50
CA PHE A 9 22.49 16.29 18.29
C PHE A 9 23.21 14.93 18.17
N LEU A 10 24.34 14.89 17.47
CA LEU A 10 25.17 13.68 17.38
C LEU A 10 25.79 13.30 18.74
N LEU A 11 26.24 14.29 19.54
CA LEU A 11 26.70 14.07 20.90
C LEU A 11 25.57 13.62 21.84
N LEU A 12 24.36 14.16 21.70
CA LEU A 12 23.19 13.73 22.48
C LEU A 12 22.76 12.30 22.09
N ALA A 13 22.73 11.96 20.80
CA ALA A 13 22.44 10.60 20.33
C ALA A 13 23.43 9.55 20.88
N ILE A 14 24.72 9.91 21.01
CA ILE A 14 25.76 9.08 21.65
C ILE A 14 25.56 8.97 23.17
N ILE A 15 24.90 9.94 23.81
CA ILE A 15 24.60 9.91 25.26
C ILE A 15 23.35 9.08 25.58
N ILE A 16 22.49 8.79 24.58
CA ILE A 16 21.14 8.23 24.78
C ILE A 16 21.06 6.73 24.46
N CYS A 17 21.91 6.22 23.58
CA CYS A 17 21.96 4.79 23.27
C CYS A 17 23.08 4.10 24.05
N TYR A 18 22.73 3.11 24.87
CA TYR A 18 23.69 2.31 25.62
C TYR A 18 24.23 1.17 24.75
N GLY A 19 25.55 1.15 24.60
CA GLY A 19 26.26 0.06 23.94
C GLY A 19 26.32 -1.21 24.80
N PHE A 20 26.20 -2.36 24.15
CA PHE A 20 26.37 -3.71 24.66
C PHE A 20 27.35 -4.48 23.76
N ASP A 21 27.88 -5.60 24.22
CA ASP A 21 28.84 -6.42 23.44
C ASP A 21 28.31 -6.80 22.04
N ASP A 22 27.00 -7.06 21.91
CA ASP A 22 26.40 -7.40 20.62
C ASP A 22 25.85 -6.21 19.81
N GLY A 23 25.64 -5.03 20.40
CA GLY A 23 24.98 -3.91 19.71
C GLY A 23 24.63 -2.78 20.68
N PHE A 24 23.42 -2.22 20.58
CA PHE A 24 22.99 -1.11 21.42
C PHE A 24 21.47 -1.11 21.64
N VAL A 25 21.00 -0.40 22.65
CA VAL A 25 19.59 0.00 22.78
C VAL A 25 19.53 1.51 22.93
N CYS A 26 18.43 2.13 22.51
CA CYS A 26 18.20 3.55 22.80
C CYS A 26 17.10 3.69 23.85
N VAL A 27 17.39 4.54 24.85
CA VAL A 27 16.52 4.70 26.02
C VAL A 27 15.55 5.84 25.80
N CYS A 28 14.29 5.57 26.15
CA CYS A 28 13.21 6.51 26.08
C CYS A 28 12.46 6.55 27.42
N ASN A 29 11.86 7.68 27.73
CA ASN A 29 11.01 7.92 28.89
C ASN A 29 9.95 8.97 28.56
N ALA A 30 9.22 9.45 29.57
CA ALA A 30 8.17 10.45 29.39
C ALA A 30 8.64 11.77 28.76
N THR A 31 9.89 12.16 28.99
CA THR A 31 10.44 13.46 28.55
C THR A 31 11.25 13.36 27.27
N PHE A 32 11.90 12.23 27.03
CA PHE A 32 12.86 12.06 25.95
C PHE A 32 12.67 10.72 25.22
N CYS A 33 12.79 10.72 23.90
CA CYS A 33 12.96 9.53 23.09
C CYS A 33 13.57 9.94 21.75
N ASP A 34 14.47 9.12 21.18
CA ASP A 34 14.97 9.38 19.84
C ASP A 34 13.87 9.13 18.80
N THR A 35 13.86 10.00 17.79
CA THR A 35 12.85 10.03 16.71
C THR A 35 13.53 9.79 15.38
N ILE A 36 12.79 9.21 14.45
CA ILE A 36 13.21 9.19 13.05
C ILE A 36 12.63 10.45 12.42
N GLU A 37 13.49 11.46 12.28
CA GLU A 37 13.14 12.75 11.68
C GLU A 37 12.35 12.55 10.38
N PRO A 38 11.52 13.54 9.98
CA PRO A 38 10.90 13.53 8.66
C PRO A 38 11.94 13.21 7.60
N LEU A 39 11.58 12.31 6.67
CA LEU A 39 12.51 11.81 5.67
C LEU A 39 13.17 12.99 4.94
N SER A 40 14.49 13.05 5.05
CA SER A 40 15.34 13.94 4.27
C SER A 40 15.13 13.67 2.79
N LYS A 41 14.98 14.76 2.03
CA LYS A 41 14.71 14.73 0.60
C LYS A 41 16.02 14.71 -0.20
N PRO A 42 16.11 13.99 -1.32
CA PRO A 42 17.24 14.11 -2.24
C PRO A 42 17.37 15.56 -2.74
N ALA A 43 18.61 16.04 -2.92
CA ALA A 43 18.88 17.41 -3.33
C ALA A 43 18.40 17.71 -4.77
N ASP A 44 18.41 16.70 -5.65
CA ASP A 44 17.93 16.77 -7.03
C ASP A 44 17.60 15.38 -7.61
N ASN A 45 17.25 15.33 -8.90
CA ASN A 45 16.81 14.11 -9.57
C ASN A 45 17.91 13.07 -9.75
N ASN A 46 19.16 13.50 -9.68
CA ASN A 46 20.32 12.63 -9.71
C ASN A 46 20.82 12.35 -8.29
N ALA A 47 20.11 12.77 -7.24
CA ALA A 47 20.49 12.53 -5.86
C ALA A 47 19.76 11.33 -5.25
N PHE A 48 20.31 10.81 -4.17
CA PHE A 48 19.65 9.87 -3.28
C PHE A 48 19.92 10.24 -1.83
N VAL A 49 19.09 9.72 -0.93
CA VAL A 49 19.33 9.77 0.51
C VAL A 49 19.51 8.35 1.03
N GLN A 50 20.61 8.09 1.70
CA GLN A 50 20.90 6.84 2.37
C GLN A 50 20.75 7.02 3.87
N TYR A 51 19.99 6.14 4.50
CA TYR A 51 19.85 6.02 5.94
C TYR A 51 20.59 4.77 6.38
N THR A 52 21.46 4.90 7.40
CA THR A 52 22.26 3.78 7.89
C THR A 52 22.12 3.61 9.39
N THR A 53 21.76 2.40 9.81
CA THR A 53 21.92 1.93 11.20
C THR A 53 22.96 0.82 11.20
N SER A 54 23.93 0.85 12.12
CA SER A 54 25.00 -0.15 12.16
C SER A 54 25.35 -0.61 13.57
N LYS A 55 25.86 -1.84 13.69
CA LYS A 55 26.37 -2.36 14.97
C LYS A 55 27.44 -1.44 15.59
N ALA A 56 28.16 -0.70 14.76
CA ALA A 56 29.20 0.23 15.20
C ALA A 56 28.66 1.50 15.90
N GLY A 57 27.33 1.65 15.98
CA GLY A 57 26.68 2.72 16.74
C GLY A 57 26.01 3.80 15.89
N LYS A 58 25.96 3.64 14.56
CA LYS A 58 25.14 4.52 13.72
C LYS A 58 23.67 4.19 13.95
N VAL A 59 22.85 5.22 14.16
CA VAL A 59 21.40 5.09 14.31
C VAL A 59 20.74 6.05 13.33
N PHE A 60 20.15 5.52 12.26
CA PHE A 60 19.50 6.32 11.22
C PHE A 60 20.35 7.48 10.68
N GLU A 61 21.67 7.28 10.61
CA GLU A 61 22.59 8.30 10.08
C GLU A 61 22.28 8.56 8.61
N VAL A 62 22.16 9.83 8.24
CA VAL A 62 21.73 10.27 6.91
C VAL A 62 22.94 10.67 6.08
N PHE A 63 23.04 10.10 4.87
CA PHE A 63 24.02 10.46 3.87
C PHE A 63 23.32 10.87 2.57
N HIS A 64 23.75 11.98 1.97
CA HIS A 64 23.26 12.45 0.68
C HIS A 64 24.30 12.12 -0.40
N GLY A 65 23.87 11.44 -1.46
CA GLY A 65 24.73 11.09 -2.58
C GLY A 65 24.09 11.40 -3.93
N SER A 66 24.82 11.08 -5.02
CA SER A 66 24.36 11.33 -6.38
C SER A 66 24.78 10.26 -7.39
N PHE A 67 23.99 10.07 -8.44
CA PHE A 67 24.18 9.17 -9.57
C PHE A 67 25.11 9.76 -10.64
N ASN A 68 26.28 10.25 -10.24
CA ASN A 68 27.24 10.91 -11.12
C ASN A 68 28.49 10.04 -11.38
N GLN A 69 28.42 8.74 -11.09
CA GLN A 69 29.57 7.86 -11.17
C GLN A 69 29.75 7.33 -12.60
N PRO A 70 30.96 7.43 -13.19
CA PRO A 70 31.24 6.90 -14.52
C PRO A 70 31.14 5.37 -14.55
N ASP A 71 30.98 4.81 -15.75
CA ASP A 71 31.12 3.37 -15.98
C ASP A 71 32.58 2.95 -15.74
N SER A 72 32.92 2.57 -14.51
CA SER A 72 34.16 1.87 -14.18
C SER A 72 33.91 0.39 -13.97
N ASP A 73 34.80 -0.47 -14.45
CA ASP A 73 34.93 -1.86 -13.98
C ASP A 73 35.31 -1.83 -12.50
N ASP A 74 34.32 -2.00 -11.64
CA ASP A 74 34.45 -1.80 -10.21
C ASP A 74 34.33 -3.13 -9.45
N GLU A 75 35.14 -3.32 -8.42
CA GLU A 75 35.33 -4.59 -7.70
C GLU A 75 34.14 -4.95 -6.77
N GLY A 76 33.06 -4.16 -6.80
CA GLY A 76 31.95 -4.21 -5.86
C GLY A 76 30.78 -5.13 -6.22
N CYS A 77 29.74 -5.10 -5.39
CA CYS A 77 28.47 -5.76 -5.68
C CYS A 77 27.57 -4.82 -6.49
N HIS A 78 27.04 -5.28 -7.61
CA HIS A 78 26.14 -4.49 -8.45
C HIS A 78 24.68 -4.81 -8.12
N ILE A 79 23.87 -3.78 -7.88
CA ILE A 79 22.42 -3.87 -7.76
C ILE A 79 21.82 -3.01 -8.87
N THR A 80 21.10 -3.64 -9.81
CA THR A 80 20.45 -2.95 -10.95
C THR A 80 18.95 -2.99 -10.76
N ILE A 81 18.29 -1.83 -10.73
CA ILE A 81 16.84 -1.72 -10.56
C ILE A 81 16.12 -2.00 -11.89
N GLU A 82 15.07 -2.80 -11.85
CA GLU A 82 14.26 -3.21 -13.02
C GLU A 82 12.79 -2.81 -12.81
N PRO A 83 12.45 -1.52 -12.97
CA PRO A 83 11.14 -0.98 -12.58
C PRO A 83 9.96 -1.48 -13.44
N GLN A 84 10.26 -2.16 -14.55
CA GLN A 84 9.25 -2.75 -15.44
C GLN A 84 8.74 -4.09 -14.91
N GLU A 85 9.52 -4.79 -14.09
CA GLU A 85 9.10 -6.02 -13.45
C GLU A 85 8.38 -5.69 -12.14
N LYS A 86 7.09 -6.01 -12.07
CA LYS A 86 6.23 -5.72 -10.90
C LYS A 86 5.74 -7.01 -10.28
N TYR A 87 5.71 -7.03 -8.95
CA TYR A 87 5.34 -8.18 -8.14
C TYR A 87 4.13 -7.84 -7.27
N GLN A 88 4.10 -8.32 -6.02
CA GLN A 88 3.01 -8.09 -5.09
C GLN A 88 2.93 -6.63 -4.61
N GLU A 89 1.72 -6.23 -4.25
CA GLU A 89 1.46 -5.06 -3.45
C GLU A 89 1.78 -5.33 -1.98
N ILE A 90 2.32 -4.32 -1.28
CA ILE A 90 2.68 -4.39 0.13
C ILE A 90 1.62 -3.66 0.96
N PHE A 91 0.92 -4.38 1.83
CA PHE A 91 -0.12 -3.85 2.71
C PHE A 91 0.44 -3.13 3.94
N GLY A 92 1.65 -3.49 4.38
CA GLY A 92 2.40 -2.76 5.40
C GLY A 92 3.07 -3.64 6.45
N PHE A 93 3.43 -2.99 7.54
CA PHE A 93 4.21 -3.56 8.64
C PHE A 93 3.55 -3.20 9.97
N GLY A 94 3.69 -4.09 10.95
CA GLY A 94 2.97 -3.94 12.21
C GLY A 94 3.50 -4.77 13.36
N GLY A 95 2.73 -4.80 14.44
CA GLY A 95 2.92 -5.66 15.60
C GLY A 95 1.59 -6.06 16.22
N SER A 96 1.62 -6.91 17.25
CA SER A 96 0.43 -7.45 17.90
C SER A 96 0.07 -6.69 19.20
N PHE A 97 -1.21 -6.32 19.30
CA PHE A 97 -1.86 -5.79 20.50
C PHE A 97 -2.27 -6.94 21.42
N THR A 98 -1.29 -7.62 22.02
CA THR A 98 -1.52 -8.65 23.03
C THR A 98 -1.87 -8.03 24.39
N ASP A 99 -2.47 -8.81 25.28
CA ASP A 99 -2.71 -8.36 26.66
C ASP A 99 -1.39 -7.96 27.32
N ALA A 100 -0.33 -8.75 27.13
CA ALA A 100 1.01 -8.44 27.63
C ALA A 100 1.54 -7.11 27.13
N ALA A 101 1.40 -6.80 25.83
CA ALA A 101 1.82 -5.51 25.29
C ALA A 101 1.06 -4.36 25.95
N GLY A 102 -0.27 -4.46 26.04
CA GLY A 102 -1.08 -3.43 26.69
C GLY A 102 -0.80 -3.27 28.18
N ILE A 103 -0.54 -4.36 28.91
CA ILE A 103 -0.14 -4.32 30.33
C ILE A 103 1.19 -3.58 30.50
N ASN A 104 2.18 -3.87 29.65
CA ASN A 104 3.48 -3.22 29.72
C ASN A 104 3.40 -1.74 29.38
N ILE A 105 2.66 -1.38 28.32
CA ILE A 105 2.43 0.02 27.99
C ILE A 105 1.72 0.72 29.17
N ALA A 106 0.65 0.14 29.70
CA ALA A 106 -0.10 0.69 30.83
C ALA A 106 0.71 0.87 32.12
N SER A 107 1.83 0.16 32.25
CA SER A 107 2.71 0.27 33.42
C SER A 107 3.61 1.51 33.42
N LEU A 108 3.70 2.22 32.29
CA LEU A 108 4.41 3.49 32.14
C LEU A 108 3.52 4.68 32.51
N SER A 109 4.12 5.85 32.76
CA SER A 109 3.40 7.11 32.85
C SER A 109 2.75 7.47 31.51
N GLU A 110 1.69 8.27 31.54
CA GLU A 110 0.95 8.68 30.32
C GLU A 110 1.86 9.30 29.25
N GLY A 111 2.84 10.12 29.67
CA GLY A 111 3.82 10.71 28.76
C GLY A 111 4.71 9.65 28.10
N ALA A 112 5.17 8.66 28.87
CA ALA A 112 5.99 7.56 28.35
C ALA A 112 5.17 6.60 27.47
N GLN A 113 3.90 6.34 27.80
CA GLN A 113 2.95 5.60 26.96
C GLN A 113 2.80 6.26 25.59
N HIS A 114 2.51 7.56 25.57
CA HIS A 114 2.35 8.31 24.33
C HIS A 114 3.65 8.31 23.50
N LYS A 115 4.83 8.44 24.14
CA LYS A 115 6.12 8.35 23.46
C LYS A 115 6.32 6.97 22.83
N LEU A 116 6.08 5.89 23.56
CA LEU A 116 6.22 4.52 23.08
C LEU A 116 5.31 4.27 21.87
N MET A 117 4.03 4.62 21.98
CA MET A 117 3.08 4.47 20.87
C MET A 117 3.45 5.35 19.68
N SER A 118 3.95 6.56 19.92
CA SER A 118 4.47 7.44 18.87
C SER A 118 5.70 6.87 18.17
N CYS A 119 6.53 6.04 18.83
CA CYS A 119 7.66 5.37 18.16
C CYS A 119 7.18 4.42 17.06
N TYR A 120 6.06 3.74 17.26
CA TYR A 120 5.50 2.82 16.27
C TYR A 120 4.62 3.53 15.23
N PHE A 121 3.66 4.32 15.68
CA PHE A 121 2.56 4.83 14.83
C PHE A 121 2.65 6.33 14.56
N GLY A 122 3.41 7.06 15.34
CA GLY A 122 3.54 8.51 15.21
C GLY A 122 4.30 8.94 13.96
N ARG A 123 4.09 10.21 13.57
CA ARG A 123 4.74 10.83 12.40
C ARG A 123 6.27 10.72 12.43
N ASP A 124 6.86 10.93 13.60
CA ASP A 124 8.31 10.89 13.83
C ASP A 124 8.78 9.50 14.32
N GLY A 125 7.90 8.50 14.25
CA GLY A 125 8.17 7.09 14.51
C GLY A 125 8.45 6.31 13.23
N ILE A 126 8.18 4.99 13.26
CA ILE A 126 8.45 4.06 12.16
C ILE A 126 7.25 3.84 11.23
N GLY A 127 6.08 4.41 11.54
CA GLY A 127 4.95 4.47 10.63
C GLY A 127 4.24 3.13 10.41
N TYR A 128 4.07 2.32 11.45
CA TYR A 128 3.25 1.11 11.39
C TYR A 128 1.83 1.40 10.87
N THR A 129 1.36 0.54 9.97
CA THR A 129 0.03 0.60 9.35
C THR A 129 -0.74 -0.71 9.50
N PHE A 130 -0.20 -1.63 10.30
CA PHE A 130 -0.76 -2.96 10.48
C PHE A 130 -0.77 -3.36 11.96
N GLY A 131 -1.76 -4.14 12.37
CA GLY A 131 -1.90 -4.60 13.75
C GLY A 131 -2.57 -5.95 13.85
N ARG A 132 -2.08 -6.83 14.72
CA ARG A 132 -2.72 -8.11 15.02
C ARG A 132 -3.32 -8.09 16.42
N VAL A 133 -4.52 -8.66 16.57
CA VAL A 133 -5.27 -8.62 17.83
C VAL A 133 -5.72 -10.04 18.17
N PRO A 134 -5.32 -10.58 19.32
CA PRO A 134 -5.86 -11.84 19.81
C PRO A 134 -7.38 -11.77 20.01
N ILE A 135 -8.11 -12.80 19.60
CA ILE A 135 -9.53 -12.96 19.89
C ILE A 135 -9.65 -13.81 21.16
N GLY A 136 -9.92 -13.16 22.29
CA GLY A 136 -9.76 -13.77 23.62
C GLY A 136 -8.29 -13.83 24.06
N GLY A 137 -7.96 -14.76 24.97
CA GLY A 137 -6.62 -14.89 25.53
C GLY A 137 -5.64 -15.69 24.67
N SER A 138 -4.36 -15.30 24.74
CA SER A 138 -3.21 -16.00 24.16
C SER A 138 -2.30 -16.58 25.23
N ASP A 139 -1.11 -17.03 24.87
CA ASP A 139 -0.04 -17.31 25.84
C ASP A 139 0.49 -16.03 26.51
N PHE A 140 0.53 -14.92 25.76
CA PHE A 140 0.81 -13.54 26.22
C PHE A 140 -0.40 -12.85 26.87
N SER A 141 -1.13 -13.63 27.66
CA SER A 141 -2.14 -13.18 28.62
C SER A 141 -1.70 -13.58 30.04
N THR A 142 -2.36 -13.03 31.07
CA THR A 142 -2.09 -13.40 32.48
C THR A 142 -2.76 -14.70 32.91
N HIS A 143 -3.76 -15.15 32.15
CA HIS A 143 -4.48 -16.41 32.34
C HIS A 143 -5.14 -16.86 31.03
N PRO A 144 -5.54 -18.15 30.89
CA PRO A 144 -6.35 -18.61 29.77
C PRO A 144 -7.81 -18.16 29.89
N TYR A 145 -8.38 -17.56 28.84
CA TYR A 145 -9.80 -17.20 28.77
C TYR A 145 -10.30 -17.17 27.31
N THR A 146 -11.61 -17.22 27.13
CA THR A 146 -12.28 -16.92 25.86
C THR A 146 -13.38 -15.87 26.05
N LEU A 147 -14.11 -15.52 25.00
CA LEU A 147 -15.19 -14.52 25.06
C LEU A 147 -16.58 -15.16 25.27
N ALA A 148 -16.66 -16.49 25.44
CA ALA A 148 -17.90 -17.24 25.62
C ALA A 148 -17.69 -18.54 26.44
N ASP A 149 -17.20 -18.40 27.69
CA ASP A 149 -16.81 -19.55 28.52
C ASP A 149 -17.99 -20.29 29.20
N ASP A 150 -19.23 -19.78 29.12
CA ASP A 150 -20.42 -20.47 29.64
C ASP A 150 -20.82 -21.66 28.74
N PRO A 151 -20.75 -22.92 29.21
CA PRO A 151 -21.06 -24.10 28.39
C PRO A 151 -22.54 -24.24 28.03
N ASN A 152 -23.44 -23.47 28.67
CA ASN A 152 -24.86 -23.48 28.36
C ASN A 152 -25.24 -22.45 27.28
N ASP A 153 -24.30 -21.59 26.88
CA ASP A 153 -24.52 -20.52 25.91
C ASP A 153 -24.37 -21.01 24.47
N LEU A 154 -25.34 -21.82 24.02
CA LEU A 154 -25.36 -22.40 22.67
C LEU A 154 -25.80 -21.40 21.58
N GLU A 155 -26.26 -20.21 21.96
CA GLU A 155 -26.70 -19.14 21.05
C GLU A 155 -25.76 -17.91 21.09
N LEU A 156 -24.70 -17.94 21.92
CA LEU A 156 -23.76 -16.83 22.15
C LEU A 156 -24.45 -15.55 22.66
N GLU A 157 -25.47 -15.70 23.50
CA GLU A 157 -26.16 -14.60 24.18
C GLU A 157 -25.30 -13.95 25.26
N ASN A 158 -24.42 -14.72 25.90
CA ASN A 158 -23.51 -14.26 26.95
C ASN A 158 -22.12 -13.86 26.40
N PHE A 159 -21.93 -13.88 25.07
CA PHE A 159 -20.70 -13.42 24.44
C PHE A 159 -20.41 -11.97 24.84
N LYS A 160 -19.19 -11.71 25.32
CA LYS A 160 -18.76 -10.35 25.66
C LYS A 160 -17.26 -10.20 25.55
N LEU A 161 -16.82 -8.98 25.22
CA LEU A 161 -15.41 -8.60 25.35
C LEU A 161 -14.95 -8.71 26.81
N ALA A 162 -13.70 -9.13 27.00
CA ALA A 162 -13.11 -9.31 28.31
C ALA A 162 -12.62 -7.97 28.90
N PRO A 163 -12.39 -7.87 30.21
CA PRO A 163 -11.77 -6.69 30.81
C PRO A 163 -10.44 -6.28 30.15
N GLU A 164 -9.68 -7.26 29.68
CA GLU A 164 -8.42 -7.08 28.95
C GLU A 164 -8.60 -6.35 27.62
N ASP A 165 -9.70 -6.60 26.89
CA ASP A 165 -10.01 -5.88 25.66
C ASP A 165 -10.15 -4.37 25.95
N TYR A 166 -10.93 -4.01 26.98
CA TYR A 166 -11.17 -2.62 27.35
C TYR A 166 -9.97 -1.94 28.02
N SER A 167 -9.15 -2.69 28.75
CA SER A 167 -8.04 -2.12 29.53
C SER A 167 -6.73 -2.05 28.73
N TYR A 168 -6.50 -3.02 27.85
CA TYR A 168 -5.16 -3.28 27.30
C TYR A 168 -5.11 -3.38 25.78
N LYS A 169 -6.25 -3.46 25.07
CA LYS A 169 -6.25 -3.57 23.60
C LYS A 169 -6.91 -2.38 22.93
N ILE A 170 -8.18 -2.15 23.23
CA ILE A 170 -8.98 -1.07 22.64
C ILE A 170 -8.32 0.31 22.84
N PRO A 171 -7.85 0.70 24.05
CA PRO A 171 -7.25 2.02 24.24
C PRO A 171 -6.02 2.26 23.36
N TYR A 172 -5.13 1.27 23.26
CA TYR A 172 -3.90 1.41 22.48
C TYR A 172 -4.11 1.26 20.98
N ILE A 173 -5.13 0.50 20.55
CA ILE A 173 -5.57 0.50 19.15
C ILE A 173 -6.12 1.87 18.77
N ARG A 174 -6.93 2.51 19.62
CA ARG A 174 -7.42 3.88 19.39
C ARG A 174 -6.27 4.88 19.31
N MET A 175 -5.35 4.84 20.27
CA MET A 175 -4.16 5.69 20.28
C MET A 175 -3.32 5.51 19.00
N ALA A 176 -3.09 4.26 18.57
CA ALA A 176 -2.36 3.96 17.32
C ALA A 176 -3.07 4.56 16.09
N ARG A 177 -4.40 4.47 16.02
CA ARG A 177 -5.21 5.02 14.92
C ARG A 177 -5.24 6.54 14.90
N GLU A 178 -5.23 7.18 16.06
CA GLU A 178 -5.17 8.65 16.18
C GLU A 178 -3.81 9.19 15.76
N MET A 179 -2.73 8.46 16.08
CA MET A 179 -1.35 8.85 15.73
C MET A 179 -0.98 8.56 14.28
N SER A 180 -1.54 7.49 13.70
CA SER A 180 -1.16 7.06 12.36
C SER A 180 -1.72 8.00 11.29
N SER A 181 -0.84 8.44 10.38
CA SER A 181 -1.22 9.22 9.20
C SER A 181 -1.91 8.40 8.11
N LYS A 182 -1.93 7.06 8.26
CA LYS A 182 -2.46 6.09 7.29
C LYS A 182 -3.47 5.17 7.98
N PRO A 183 -4.40 4.55 7.24
CA PRO A 183 -5.33 3.57 7.82
C PRO A 183 -4.59 2.38 8.46
N LEU A 184 -4.89 2.10 9.72
CA LEU A 184 -4.41 0.92 10.43
C LEU A 184 -5.24 -0.31 10.04
N LEU A 185 -4.63 -1.29 9.38
CA LEU A 185 -5.27 -2.56 9.04
C LEU A 185 -5.13 -3.54 10.22
N LEU A 186 -6.26 -4.08 10.69
CA LEU A 186 -6.28 -5.00 11.82
C LEU A 186 -6.61 -6.45 11.40
N ILE A 187 -5.85 -7.41 11.93
CA ILE A 187 -6.13 -8.85 11.83
C ILE A 187 -6.54 -9.40 13.20
N GLY A 188 -7.66 -10.10 13.25
CA GLY A 188 -8.07 -10.90 14.42
C GLY A 188 -7.63 -12.36 14.30
N SER A 189 -7.03 -12.94 15.33
CA SER A 189 -6.72 -14.38 15.38
C SER A 189 -7.08 -14.99 16.72
N ALA A 190 -7.80 -16.12 16.73
CA ALA A 190 -8.16 -16.84 17.95
C ALA A 190 -7.19 -17.99 18.23
N TRP A 191 -6.70 -18.11 19.46
CA TRP A 191 -5.82 -19.22 19.86
C TRP A 191 -6.60 -20.48 20.21
N SER A 192 -7.79 -20.33 20.79
CA SER A 192 -8.64 -21.46 21.14
C SER A 192 -10.11 -21.05 21.21
N PRO A 193 -11.04 -21.95 20.84
CA PRO A 193 -12.44 -21.79 21.18
C PRO A 193 -12.69 -22.11 22.67
N PRO A 194 -13.88 -21.77 23.21
CA PRO A 194 -14.29 -22.19 24.55
C PRO A 194 -14.08 -23.69 24.76
N VAL A 195 -13.64 -24.09 25.96
CA VAL A 195 -13.18 -25.46 26.22
C VAL A 195 -14.27 -26.50 25.94
N TRP A 196 -15.54 -26.16 26.20
CA TRP A 196 -16.69 -27.03 25.96
C TRP A 196 -16.92 -27.33 24.47
N MET A 197 -16.42 -26.48 23.57
CA MET A 197 -16.45 -26.70 22.12
C MET A 197 -15.40 -27.72 21.64
N LYS A 198 -14.40 -28.05 22.46
CA LYS A 198 -13.24 -28.86 22.06
C LYS A 198 -13.38 -30.33 22.42
N THR A 199 -12.79 -31.20 21.61
CA THR A 199 -12.81 -32.67 21.82
C THR A 199 -12.18 -33.12 23.14
N ASN A 200 -11.19 -32.37 23.63
CA ASN A 200 -10.47 -32.68 24.87
C ASN A 200 -10.97 -31.90 26.10
N ASN A 201 -11.96 -31.01 25.94
CA ASN A 201 -12.50 -30.14 26.98
C ASN A 201 -11.42 -29.33 27.74
N ARG A 202 -10.33 -28.93 27.08
CA ARG A 202 -9.21 -28.17 27.68
C ARG A 202 -8.79 -27.02 26.78
N ILE A 203 -8.28 -25.93 27.37
CA ILE A 203 -7.83 -24.76 26.60
C ILE A 203 -6.58 -25.05 25.74
N SER A 204 -5.73 -25.98 26.19
CA SER A 204 -4.53 -26.46 25.50
C SER A 204 -4.55 -27.97 25.33
N GLY A 205 -3.55 -28.52 24.65
CA GLY A 205 -3.38 -29.96 24.46
C GLY A 205 -3.84 -30.46 23.09
N PHE A 206 -3.77 -31.77 22.87
CA PHE A 206 -4.30 -32.43 21.67
C PHE A 206 -5.82 -32.34 21.63
N GLY A 207 -6.36 -31.32 20.96
CA GLY A 207 -7.78 -31.00 20.95
C GLY A 207 -8.21 -30.27 19.68
N PHE A 208 -9.36 -30.67 19.15
CA PHE A 208 -9.94 -30.18 17.90
C PHE A 208 -11.34 -29.61 18.18
N LEU A 209 -11.85 -28.78 17.28
CA LEU A 209 -13.22 -28.30 17.34
C LEU A 209 -14.19 -29.47 17.09
N LYS A 210 -15.20 -29.66 17.94
CA LYS A 210 -16.26 -30.66 17.69
C LYS A 210 -17.13 -30.18 16.52
N LYS A 211 -17.39 -31.03 15.53
CA LYS A 211 -18.18 -30.71 14.32
C LYS A 211 -19.53 -30.04 14.59
N LYS A 212 -20.22 -30.46 15.65
CA LYS A 212 -21.50 -29.86 16.07
C LYS A 212 -21.42 -28.37 16.42
N TYR A 213 -20.23 -27.82 16.65
CA TYR A 213 -20.01 -26.41 17.00
C TYR A 213 -19.36 -25.60 15.87
N TYR A 214 -19.24 -26.12 14.66
CA TYR A 214 -18.62 -25.41 13.54
C TYR A 214 -19.33 -24.08 13.22
N ARG A 215 -20.66 -24.12 13.10
CA ARG A 215 -21.48 -22.94 12.89
C ARG A 215 -21.36 -21.94 14.04
N LEU A 216 -21.42 -22.44 15.27
CA LEU A 216 -21.33 -21.62 16.49
C LEU A 216 -19.97 -20.94 16.62
N TRP A 217 -18.89 -21.64 16.25
CA TRP A 217 -17.54 -21.08 16.22
C TRP A 217 -17.36 -20.00 15.14
N ALA A 218 -18.04 -20.14 14.00
CA ALA A 218 -18.09 -19.07 13.01
C ALA A 218 -18.88 -17.85 13.52
N GLN A 219 -20.01 -18.06 14.20
CA GLN A 219 -20.78 -16.99 14.86
C GLN A 219 -19.96 -16.28 15.94
N TYR A 220 -19.11 -16.99 16.67
CA TYR A 220 -18.20 -16.39 17.66
C TYR A 220 -17.26 -15.35 17.02
N HIS A 221 -16.74 -15.62 15.81
CA HIS A 221 -15.92 -14.63 15.09
C HIS A 221 -16.76 -13.43 14.64
N VAL A 222 -17.99 -13.66 14.16
CA VAL A 222 -18.91 -12.57 13.80
C VAL A 222 -19.22 -11.70 15.02
N LYS A 223 -19.52 -12.29 16.18
CA LYS A 223 -19.75 -11.58 17.45
C LYS A 223 -18.56 -10.74 17.89
N PHE A 224 -17.34 -11.26 17.72
CA PHE A 224 -16.12 -10.49 17.97
C PHE A 224 -16.03 -9.26 17.05
N LEU A 225 -16.26 -9.45 15.75
CA LEU A 225 -16.25 -8.36 14.78
C LEU A 225 -17.33 -7.32 15.09
N GLU A 226 -18.55 -7.74 15.44
CA GLU A 226 -19.65 -6.87 15.86
C GLU A 226 -19.27 -6.06 17.11
N ALA A 227 -18.69 -6.72 18.12
CA ALA A 227 -18.31 -6.07 19.37
C ALA A 227 -17.21 -5.00 19.15
N TYR A 228 -16.14 -5.31 18.42
CA TYR A 228 -15.11 -4.33 18.11
C TYR A 228 -15.60 -3.23 17.14
N GLN A 229 -16.47 -3.56 16.19
CA GLN A 229 -17.13 -2.57 15.33
C GLN A 229 -17.97 -1.58 16.15
N SER A 230 -18.66 -2.05 17.20
CA SER A 230 -19.43 -1.20 18.12
C SER A 230 -18.56 -0.23 18.92
N GLU A 231 -17.29 -0.60 19.15
CA GLU A 231 -16.25 0.25 19.73
C GLU A 231 -15.56 1.16 18.68
N GLY A 232 -16.07 1.17 17.44
CA GLY A 232 -15.55 1.96 16.33
C GLY A 232 -14.28 1.39 15.70
N ILE A 233 -13.95 0.11 15.94
CA ILE A 233 -12.72 -0.56 15.49
C ILE A 233 -13.07 -1.65 14.45
N PRO A 234 -13.10 -1.30 13.15
CA PRO A 234 -13.29 -2.29 12.10
C PRO A 234 -12.04 -3.15 11.92
N PHE A 235 -12.24 -4.43 11.65
CA PHE A 235 -11.16 -5.34 11.26
C PHE A 235 -11.05 -5.46 9.75
N TRP A 236 -9.82 -5.49 9.26
CA TRP A 236 -9.53 -5.75 7.85
C TRP A 236 -9.63 -7.24 7.54
N ALA A 237 -9.17 -8.11 8.45
CA ALA A 237 -9.21 -9.55 8.28
C ALA A 237 -9.35 -10.31 9.60
N ILE A 238 -9.71 -11.59 9.48
CA ILE A 238 -9.53 -12.59 10.52
C ILE A 238 -8.77 -13.79 9.97
N THR A 239 -8.06 -14.50 10.84
CA THR A 239 -7.45 -15.77 10.49
C THR A 239 -8.36 -16.93 10.88
N THR A 240 -8.10 -18.13 10.34
CA THR A 240 -8.83 -19.35 10.71
C THR A 240 -8.48 -19.91 12.09
N GLY A 241 -7.59 -19.22 12.82
CA GLY A 241 -7.08 -19.58 14.14
C GLY A 241 -5.56 -19.68 14.16
N ASN A 242 -4.97 -19.25 15.27
CA ASN A 242 -3.52 -19.21 15.49
C ASN A 242 -2.92 -20.62 15.57
N GLU A 243 -1.89 -20.86 14.76
CA GLU A 243 -1.01 -22.04 14.78
C GLU A 243 -1.74 -23.38 14.98
N PRO A 244 -2.57 -23.83 14.01
CA PRO A 244 -3.28 -25.11 14.13
C PRO A 244 -2.37 -26.33 14.36
N LEU A 245 -1.08 -26.26 14.00
CA LEU A 245 -0.09 -27.30 14.25
C LEU A 245 0.18 -27.50 15.76
N ASN A 246 -0.01 -26.46 16.59
CA ASN A 246 0.30 -26.50 18.01
C ASN A 246 -0.41 -27.62 18.78
N ALA A 247 -1.64 -27.97 18.37
CA ALA A 247 -2.36 -29.08 18.97
C ALA A 247 -1.68 -30.44 18.72
N TYR A 248 -0.96 -30.61 17.60
CA TYR A 248 -0.23 -31.84 17.29
C TYR A 248 1.10 -31.94 18.06
N ILE A 249 1.71 -30.80 18.41
CA ILE A 249 2.95 -30.72 19.21
C ILE A 249 2.69 -30.37 20.68
N PHE A 250 1.55 -30.82 21.21
CA PHE A 250 1.06 -30.53 22.56
C PHE A 250 1.99 -30.93 23.72
N PHE A 251 2.99 -31.77 23.47
CA PHE A 251 4.01 -32.12 24.45
C PHE A 251 4.97 -30.94 24.72
N ILE A 252 5.11 -30.02 23.75
CA ILE A 252 5.87 -28.77 23.86
C ILE A 252 4.92 -27.62 24.17
N VAL A 253 3.82 -27.50 23.40
CA VAL A 253 2.88 -26.39 23.49
C VAL A 253 1.84 -26.63 24.58
N LYS A 254 1.87 -25.80 25.63
CA LYS A 254 1.01 -25.94 26.82
C LYS A 254 0.00 -24.81 27.00
N PHE A 255 -0.02 -23.86 26.07
CA PHE A 255 -0.91 -22.69 26.07
C PHE A 255 -2.11 -22.86 25.14
N ASN A 256 -2.99 -21.85 25.07
CA ASN A 256 -4.21 -21.83 24.27
C ASN A 256 -3.92 -22.32 22.84
N SER A 257 -4.59 -23.38 22.41
CA SER A 257 -4.37 -23.94 21.07
C SER A 257 -5.59 -24.69 20.57
N MET A 258 -5.77 -24.77 19.25
CA MET A 258 -6.81 -25.59 18.63
C MET A 258 -6.28 -26.23 17.35
N GLY A 259 -6.39 -27.54 17.26
CA GLY A 259 -5.96 -28.29 16.09
C GLY A 259 -6.96 -28.18 14.96
N TRP A 260 -6.43 -28.14 13.74
CA TRP A 260 -7.21 -28.35 12.52
C TRP A 260 -6.61 -29.48 11.69
N HIS A 261 -7.47 -30.31 11.11
CA HIS A 261 -7.12 -30.99 9.87
C HIS A 261 -7.33 -30.00 8.72
N ALA A 262 -6.32 -29.78 7.87
CA ALA A 262 -6.37 -28.79 6.78
C ALA A 262 -7.66 -28.86 5.94
N LYS A 263 -8.12 -30.09 5.60
CA LYS A 263 -9.38 -30.30 4.87
C LYS A 263 -10.60 -29.80 5.65
N GLU A 264 -10.65 -30.06 6.96
CA GLU A 264 -11.78 -29.65 7.80
C GLU A 264 -11.78 -28.14 8.07
N GLN A 265 -10.60 -27.50 8.13
CA GLN A 265 -10.48 -26.04 8.15
C GLN A 265 -11.11 -25.44 6.88
N GLY A 266 -10.77 -26.01 5.71
CA GLY A 266 -11.38 -25.62 4.43
C GLY A 266 -12.88 -25.81 4.38
N GLU A 267 -13.38 -26.94 4.88
CA GLU A 267 -14.82 -27.22 4.96
C GLU A 267 -15.55 -26.27 5.90
N TRP A 268 -14.95 -25.91 7.04
CA TRP A 268 -15.50 -24.92 7.97
C TRP A 268 -15.55 -23.52 7.33
N VAL A 269 -14.49 -23.11 6.62
CA VAL A 269 -14.49 -21.83 5.89
C VAL A 269 -15.56 -21.81 4.80
N ALA A 270 -15.66 -22.87 3.99
CA ALA A 270 -16.58 -22.93 2.86
C ALA A 270 -18.06 -22.98 3.28
N ASN A 271 -18.39 -23.67 4.38
CA ASN A 271 -19.77 -23.94 4.77
C ASN A 271 -20.29 -23.04 5.91
N ASP A 272 -19.40 -22.53 6.77
CA ASP A 272 -19.80 -21.80 7.98
C ASP A 272 -19.27 -20.37 8.00
N LEU A 273 -17.94 -20.19 8.10
CA LEU A 273 -17.32 -18.87 8.31
C LEU A 273 -17.51 -17.95 7.11
N GLY A 274 -17.18 -18.44 5.91
CA GLY A 274 -17.25 -17.66 4.67
C GLY A 274 -18.64 -17.10 4.37
N PRO A 275 -19.70 -17.93 4.38
CA PRO A 275 -21.07 -17.44 4.20
C PRO A 275 -21.49 -16.40 5.26
N LEU A 276 -21.14 -16.62 6.54
CA LEU A 276 -21.48 -15.67 7.61
C LEU A 276 -20.79 -14.31 7.43
N LEU A 277 -19.50 -14.31 7.10
CA LEU A 277 -18.76 -13.08 6.85
C LEU A 277 -19.24 -12.39 5.57
N ARG A 278 -19.54 -13.13 4.49
CA ARG A 278 -20.11 -12.51 3.28
C ARG A 278 -21.40 -11.76 3.58
N ASP A 279 -22.25 -12.30 4.45
CA ASP A 279 -23.57 -11.74 4.72
C ASP A 279 -23.51 -10.55 5.72
N SER A 280 -22.57 -10.56 6.68
CA SER A 280 -22.50 -9.56 7.77
C SER A 280 -21.29 -8.61 7.70
N PHE A 281 -20.17 -9.05 7.12
CA PHE A 281 -18.86 -8.36 7.07
C PHE A 281 -18.16 -8.59 5.72
N ASN A 282 -18.84 -8.28 4.62
CA ASN A 282 -18.41 -8.67 3.26
C ASN A 282 -17.01 -8.18 2.84
N SER A 283 -16.49 -7.13 3.47
CA SER A 283 -15.16 -6.57 3.22
C SER A 283 -14.06 -7.26 4.04
N CYS A 284 -14.41 -7.95 5.12
CA CYS A 284 -13.47 -8.63 6.00
C CYS A 284 -12.85 -9.83 5.28
N LYS A 285 -11.52 -9.87 5.25
CA LYS A 285 -10.76 -10.94 4.60
C LYS A 285 -10.63 -12.15 5.53
N ILE A 286 -10.51 -13.33 4.93
CA ILE A 286 -10.23 -14.59 5.63
C ILE A 286 -8.84 -15.05 5.24
N ILE A 287 -7.99 -15.22 6.25
CA ILE A 287 -6.63 -15.70 6.13
C ILE A 287 -6.57 -17.14 6.65
N ALA A 288 -6.23 -18.08 5.80
CA ALA A 288 -6.05 -19.48 6.21
C ALA A 288 -4.62 -19.74 6.69
N LEU A 289 -4.38 -20.94 7.24
CA LEU A 289 -3.12 -21.37 7.84
C LEU A 289 -2.80 -20.65 9.16
N ASP A 290 -2.25 -19.43 9.10
CA ASP A 290 -1.76 -18.65 10.27
C ASP A 290 -0.80 -19.47 11.13
N ASP A 291 0.22 -20.03 10.48
CA ASP A 291 1.13 -21.02 11.05
C ASP A 291 2.46 -21.08 10.26
N GLN A 292 3.35 -21.99 10.67
CA GLN A 292 4.70 -22.12 10.16
C GLN A 292 4.79 -22.40 8.66
N ARG A 293 5.79 -21.80 8.00
CA ARG A 293 6.11 -22.04 6.58
C ARG A 293 6.30 -23.51 6.20
N ILE A 294 6.74 -24.36 7.14
CA ILE A 294 6.92 -25.81 6.90
C ILE A 294 5.63 -26.54 6.50
N MET A 295 4.46 -25.97 6.80
CA MET A 295 3.17 -26.52 6.42
C MET A 295 2.87 -26.33 4.92
N LEU A 296 3.64 -25.47 4.25
CA LEU A 296 3.53 -25.23 2.81
C LEU A 296 4.34 -26.25 1.99
N PRO A 297 3.88 -26.60 0.78
CA PRO A 297 2.62 -26.22 0.14
C PRO A 297 1.45 -27.17 0.51
N PHE A 298 1.66 -28.11 1.44
CA PHE A 298 0.68 -29.14 1.76
C PHE A 298 -0.65 -28.54 2.24
N TRP A 299 -0.59 -27.57 3.16
CA TRP A 299 -1.79 -26.99 3.76
C TRP A 299 -2.65 -26.25 2.73
N THR A 300 -2.04 -25.43 1.88
CA THR A 300 -2.75 -24.67 0.83
C THR A 300 -3.45 -25.60 -0.17
N HIS A 301 -2.82 -26.74 -0.49
CA HIS A 301 -3.44 -27.77 -1.32
C HIS A 301 -4.63 -28.47 -0.62
N LYS A 302 -4.56 -28.65 0.71
CA LYS A 302 -5.54 -29.43 1.48
C LYS A 302 -6.69 -28.61 2.04
N VAL A 303 -6.54 -27.30 2.26
CA VAL A 303 -7.61 -26.36 2.65
C VAL A 303 -8.72 -26.28 1.59
N LYS A 304 -8.66 -27.09 0.53
CA LYS A 304 -9.70 -27.26 -0.47
C LYS A 304 -10.11 -25.88 -0.97
N LEU A 305 -9.15 -25.15 -1.53
CA LEU A 305 -9.39 -24.15 -2.56
C LEU A 305 -10.19 -24.87 -3.65
N SER A 306 -11.51 -24.90 -3.47
CA SER A 306 -12.32 -25.94 -4.05
C SER A 306 -12.42 -25.71 -5.56
N LEU A 307 -12.65 -26.78 -6.33
CA LEU A 307 -12.95 -26.70 -7.76
C LEU A 307 -14.22 -25.87 -8.06
N ASP A 308 -14.97 -25.47 -7.03
CA ASP A 308 -16.11 -24.57 -7.07
C ASP A 308 -15.70 -23.18 -6.54
N LYS A 309 -15.47 -22.23 -7.45
CA LYS A 309 -15.05 -20.85 -7.14
C LYS A 309 -16.05 -20.11 -6.24
N GLU A 310 -17.33 -20.49 -6.25
CA GLU A 310 -18.37 -19.82 -5.45
C GLU A 310 -18.24 -20.08 -3.95
N LYS A 311 -17.43 -21.07 -3.55
CA LYS A 311 -17.19 -21.47 -2.16
C LYS A 311 -15.78 -21.16 -1.67
N ASP A 312 -14.98 -20.46 -2.47
CA ASP A 312 -13.64 -20.06 -2.09
C ASP A 312 -13.64 -18.69 -1.42
N PHE A 313 -13.75 -18.69 -0.10
CA PHE A 313 -13.74 -17.48 0.73
C PHE A 313 -12.35 -17.11 1.27
N VAL A 314 -11.33 -17.94 1.02
CA VAL A 314 -9.97 -17.67 1.47
C VAL A 314 -9.37 -16.59 0.59
N HIS A 315 -8.88 -15.52 1.21
CA HIS A 315 -8.28 -14.39 0.51
C HIS A 315 -6.74 -14.46 0.49
N GLY A 316 -6.15 -15.12 1.48
CA GLY A 316 -4.70 -15.30 1.58
C GLY A 316 -4.29 -16.29 2.66
N PHE A 317 -2.99 -16.44 2.83
CA PHE A 317 -2.39 -17.35 3.82
C PHE A 317 -1.46 -16.60 4.77
N GLY A 318 -1.64 -16.85 6.08
CA GLY A 318 -0.82 -16.31 7.16
C GLY A 318 0.34 -17.24 7.48
N LEU A 319 1.52 -16.66 7.74
CA LEU A 319 2.79 -17.35 7.86
C LEU A 319 3.53 -16.91 9.12
N HIS A 320 4.13 -17.87 9.81
CA HIS A 320 4.98 -17.67 10.98
C HIS A 320 6.40 -18.18 10.69
N TRP A 321 7.41 -17.55 11.32
CA TRP A 321 8.82 -17.71 10.94
C TRP A 321 9.64 -18.75 11.74
N TYR A 322 9.07 -19.38 12.78
CA TYR A 322 9.86 -20.06 13.83
C TYR A 322 10.62 -21.31 13.36
N TYR A 323 10.22 -21.87 12.22
CA TYR A 323 10.86 -23.04 11.59
C TYR A 323 11.44 -22.75 10.21
N ASP A 324 11.72 -21.48 9.92
CA ASP A 324 12.20 -21.05 8.61
C ASP A 324 13.53 -21.66 8.17
N LYS A 325 14.36 -22.07 9.13
CA LYS A 325 15.60 -22.80 8.85
C LYS A 325 15.37 -24.18 8.24
N ALA A 326 14.18 -24.76 8.40
CA ALA A 326 13.85 -26.08 7.89
C ALA A 326 13.39 -26.06 6.43
N VAL A 327 12.84 -24.93 5.95
CA VAL A 327 12.25 -24.81 4.61
C VAL A 327 12.63 -23.46 4.02
N PRO A 328 13.23 -23.39 2.81
CA PRO A 328 13.63 -22.13 2.19
C PRO A 328 12.43 -21.26 1.78
N ALA A 329 12.62 -19.93 1.74
CA ALA A 329 11.60 -18.97 1.33
C ALA A 329 11.07 -19.19 -0.10
N SER A 330 11.81 -19.90 -0.97
CA SER A 330 11.36 -20.26 -2.32
C SER A 330 10.04 -21.05 -2.37
N VAL A 331 9.65 -21.72 -1.28
CA VAL A 331 8.33 -22.35 -1.15
C VAL A 331 7.19 -21.33 -1.23
N LEU A 332 7.40 -20.10 -0.77
CA LEU A 332 6.41 -19.02 -0.82
C LEU A 332 6.14 -18.61 -2.27
N SER A 333 7.20 -18.43 -3.07
CA SER A 333 7.06 -18.23 -4.51
C SER A 333 6.37 -19.39 -5.20
N PHE A 334 6.65 -20.64 -4.82
CA PHE A 334 5.94 -21.80 -5.35
C PHE A 334 4.43 -21.75 -5.05
N VAL A 335 4.06 -21.38 -3.81
CA VAL A 335 2.65 -21.23 -3.41
C VAL A 335 1.99 -20.08 -4.18
N HIS A 336 2.64 -18.92 -4.28
CA HIS A 336 2.12 -17.79 -5.04
C HIS A 336 1.88 -18.15 -6.51
N HIS A 337 2.83 -18.77 -7.19
CA HIS A 337 2.64 -19.19 -8.60
C HIS A 337 1.49 -20.19 -8.78
N ARG A 338 1.18 -20.98 -7.74
CA ARG A 338 0.06 -21.92 -7.78
C ARG A 338 -1.29 -21.28 -7.43
N HIS A 339 -1.27 -20.20 -6.66
CA HIS A 339 -2.43 -19.47 -6.17
C HIS A 339 -2.22 -17.95 -6.29
N PRO A 340 -2.07 -17.40 -7.52
CA PRO A 340 -1.66 -16.02 -7.73
C PRO A 340 -2.72 -14.99 -7.30
N ASP A 341 -3.97 -15.42 -7.13
CA ASP A 341 -5.08 -14.61 -6.61
C ASP A 341 -5.10 -14.52 -5.07
N LYS A 342 -4.25 -15.29 -4.38
CA LYS A 342 -4.16 -15.32 -2.92
C LYS A 342 -2.92 -14.58 -2.46
N PHE A 343 -3.08 -13.62 -1.55
CA PHE A 343 -1.94 -12.96 -0.94
C PHE A 343 -1.27 -13.85 0.11
N LEU A 344 0.02 -13.61 0.35
CA LEU A 344 0.77 -14.18 1.46
C LEU A 344 1.10 -13.05 2.44
N ILE A 345 0.96 -13.30 3.74
CA ILE A 345 1.34 -12.33 4.76
C ILE A 345 2.06 -13.06 5.91
N SER A 346 3.12 -12.45 6.43
CA SER A 346 3.73 -12.88 7.68
C SER A 346 2.94 -12.25 8.82
N THR A 347 2.22 -13.09 9.57
CA THR A 347 1.28 -12.66 10.61
C THR A 347 1.90 -12.66 11.99
N GLU A 348 3.07 -13.28 12.17
CA GLU A 348 3.75 -13.37 13.44
C GLU A 348 5.23 -13.75 13.28
N ALA A 349 6.09 -12.99 13.98
CA ALA A 349 7.50 -13.30 14.14
C ALA A 349 8.02 -12.76 15.48
N CYS A 350 8.85 -13.54 16.18
CA CYS A 350 9.59 -13.08 17.35
C CYS A 350 10.90 -13.83 17.58
N GLU A 351 11.84 -13.18 18.25
CA GLU A 351 13.12 -13.77 18.68
C GLU A 351 13.06 -14.28 20.13
N GLY A 352 13.98 -15.17 20.51
CA GLY A 352 14.04 -15.72 21.86
C GLY A 352 13.04 -16.83 22.16
N PHE A 353 12.36 -17.37 21.14
CA PHE A 353 11.39 -18.46 21.24
C PHE A 353 12.01 -19.86 21.46
N LEU A 354 13.31 -20.03 21.19
CA LEU A 354 13.97 -21.34 21.33
C LEU A 354 14.18 -21.67 22.82
N PRO A 355 13.91 -22.92 23.27
CA PRO A 355 14.01 -23.28 24.69
C PRO A 355 15.39 -23.10 25.33
N TRP A 356 16.46 -23.10 24.52
CA TRP A 356 17.84 -22.91 24.95
C TRP A 356 18.36 -21.49 24.72
N ASP A 357 17.56 -20.60 24.14
CA ASP A 357 17.91 -19.19 23.98
C ASP A 357 17.44 -18.39 25.20
N LYS A 358 18.09 -17.24 25.46
CA LYS A 358 17.59 -16.31 26.47
C LYS A 358 16.36 -15.61 25.90
N ALA A 359 15.28 -15.49 26.66
CA ALA A 359 14.10 -14.74 26.21
C ALA A 359 14.49 -13.32 25.80
N ILE A 360 15.18 -12.59 26.68
CA ILE A 360 15.64 -11.22 26.43
C ILE A 360 17.16 -11.16 26.23
N VAL A 361 17.59 -10.50 25.16
CA VAL A 361 18.98 -10.11 24.94
C VAL A 361 19.03 -8.64 24.53
N LEU A 362 19.22 -7.76 25.53
CA LEU A 362 19.35 -6.32 25.30
C LEU A 362 20.47 -6.01 24.30
N GLY A 363 20.14 -5.19 23.31
CA GLY A 363 21.07 -4.71 22.30
C GLY A 363 21.53 -5.77 21.30
N SER A 364 20.82 -6.90 21.14
CA SER A 364 21.26 -7.93 20.20
C SER A 364 21.13 -7.50 18.75
N TRP A 365 22.26 -7.15 18.12
CA TRP A 365 22.33 -6.89 16.69
C TRP A 365 21.98 -8.14 15.87
N LYS A 366 22.32 -9.33 16.36
CA LYS A 366 21.97 -10.59 15.69
C LYS A 366 20.46 -10.72 15.50
N ARG A 367 19.65 -10.40 16.52
CA ARG A 367 18.19 -10.43 16.46
C ARG A 367 17.63 -9.42 15.47
N GLY A 368 18.14 -8.18 15.49
CA GLY A 368 17.79 -7.18 14.48
C GLY A 368 18.16 -7.62 13.05
N SER A 369 19.32 -8.24 12.86
CA SER A 369 19.73 -8.75 11.54
C SER A 369 18.86 -9.90 11.06
N ASN A 370 18.33 -10.74 11.96
CA ASN A 370 17.41 -11.81 11.57
C ASN A 370 16.06 -11.24 11.14
N TYR A 371 15.50 -10.24 11.84
CA TYR A 371 14.31 -9.50 11.40
C TYR A 371 14.51 -8.93 9.99
N MET A 372 15.66 -8.27 9.77
CA MET A 372 15.96 -7.66 8.48
C MET A 372 16.09 -8.66 7.33
N ASP A 373 16.78 -9.78 7.58
CA ASP A 373 16.94 -10.85 6.59
C ASP A 373 15.59 -11.46 6.22
N ASP A 374 14.76 -11.75 7.23
CA ASP A 374 13.45 -12.36 7.04
C ASP A 374 12.51 -11.42 6.26
N ILE A 375 12.40 -10.15 6.67
CA ILE A 375 11.59 -9.15 5.94
C ILE A 375 12.02 -9.06 4.46
N ILE A 376 13.32 -9.03 4.18
CA ILE A 376 13.83 -8.97 2.80
C ILE A 376 13.48 -10.26 2.03
N ASP A 377 13.68 -11.43 2.63
CA ASP A 377 13.36 -12.71 2.00
C ASP A 377 11.86 -12.84 1.74
N ASP A 378 11.00 -12.50 2.69
CA ASP A 378 9.55 -12.50 2.57
C ASP A 378 9.08 -11.57 1.44
N LEU A 379 9.57 -10.33 1.41
CA LEU A 379 9.27 -9.38 0.33
C LEU A 379 9.75 -9.88 -1.04
N ASN A 380 10.87 -10.58 -1.10
CA ASN A 380 11.37 -11.17 -2.34
C ASN A 380 10.62 -12.43 -2.78
N HIS A 381 9.76 -12.99 -1.93
CA HIS A 381 8.98 -14.20 -2.20
C HIS A 381 7.46 -13.98 -2.00
N TYR A 382 6.96 -12.85 -2.49
CA TYR A 382 5.53 -12.52 -2.63
C TYR A 382 4.76 -12.27 -1.32
N VAL A 383 5.43 -12.13 -0.19
CA VAL A 383 4.77 -11.73 1.06
C VAL A 383 4.43 -10.23 1.01
N SER A 384 3.19 -9.91 1.39
CA SER A 384 2.56 -8.60 1.24
C SER A 384 2.50 -7.82 2.55
N ALA A 385 2.74 -8.44 3.70
CA ALA A 385 2.79 -7.76 4.99
C ALA A 385 3.66 -8.54 5.97
N TRP A 386 4.24 -7.84 6.95
CA TRP A 386 5.06 -8.47 7.99
C TRP A 386 4.70 -7.91 9.37
N VAL A 387 4.37 -8.80 10.30
CA VAL A 387 3.83 -8.43 11.62
C VAL A 387 4.70 -9.01 12.73
N ASP A 388 5.31 -8.11 13.50
CA ASP A 388 6.01 -8.43 14.75
C ASP A 388 5.04 -9.02 15.78
N TRP A 389 5.57 -9.75 16.76
CA TRP A 389 4.75 -10.32 17.80
C TRP A 389 4.29 -9.29 18.83
N ASN A 390 4.84 -9.28 20.04
CA ASN A 390 4.39 -8.34 21.07
C ASN A 390 4.97 -6.94 20.78
N LEU A 391 4.10 -5.92 20.65
CA LEU A 391 4.54 -4.52 20.49
C LEU A 391 5.50 -4.07 21.62
N ALA A 392 5.28 -4.56 22.84
CA ALA A 392 6.17 -4.31 23.96
C ALA A 392 6.12 -5.47 24.96
N LEU A 393 7.25 -5.75 25.62
CA LEU A 393 7.34 -6.69 26.75
C LEU A 393 8.16 -6.10 27.89
N ASP A 394 8.08 -6.67 29.10
CA ASP A 394 8.98 -6.26 30.18
C ASP A 394 10.41 -6.81 29.99
N MET A 395 11.31 -6.45 30.90
CA MET A 395 12.69 -6.93 30.93
C MET A 395 12.86 -8.45 31.16
N LYS A 396 11.76 -9.21 31.30
CA LYS A 396 11.73 -10.68 31.37
C LYS A 396 11.09 -11.32 30.13
N GLY A 397 10.49 -10.54 29.23
CA GLY A 397 9.71 -11.05 28.11
C GLY A 397 8.28 -11.43 28.49
N ALA A 398 7.68 -10.75 29.46
CA ALA A 398 6.42 -11.10 30.14
C ALA A 398 5.39 -9.93 30.10
N PRO A 399 4.14 -10.10 30.61
CA PRO A 399 3.56 -11.32 31.20
C PRO A 399 3.27 -12.41 30.17
N ASN A 400 3.39 -13.68 30.59
CA ASN A 400 2.99 -14.85 29.81
C ASN A 400 2.61 -15.96 30.80
N TRP A 401 1.37 -16.45 30.77
CA TRP A 401 0.83 -17.32 31.83
C TRP A 401 1.45 -18.72 31.88
N VAL A 402 2.07 -19.17 30.78
CA VAL A 402 2.84 -20.42 30.73
C VAL A 402 4.36 -20.23 30.80
N LYS A 403 4.82 -18.98 31.00
CA LYS A 403 6.25 -18.60 31.02
C LYS A 403 6.98 -18.90 29.70
N ASN A 404 6.28 -18.80 28.57
CA ASN A 404 6.85 -18.87 27.23
C ASN A 404 7.42 -17.51 26.82
N PHE A 405 8.41 -17.02 27.56
CA PHE A 405 8.94 -15.67 27.37
C PHE A 405 9.77 -15.54 26.09
N VAL A 406 9.63 -14.42 25.40
CA VAL A 406 10.31 -14.08 24.14
C VAL A 406 10.82 -12.63 24.18
N ASP A 407 11.58 -12.20 23.17
CA ASP A 407 12.01 -10.81 23.01
C ASP A 407 10.93 -9.96 22.33
N SER A 408 11.11 -8.64 22.38
CA SER A 408 10.28 -7.67 21.66
C SER A 408 11.16 -6.54 21.13
N ALA A 409 10.73 -5.88 20.06
CA ALA A 409 11.42 -4.70 19.54
C ALA A 409 11.47 -3.54 20.55
N ILE A 410 10.53 -3.46 21.51
CA ILE A 410 10.59 -2.54 22.64
C ILE A 410 10.45 -3.28 23.98
N LEU A 411 11.36 -2.99 24.91
CA LEU A 411 11.32 -3.52 26.27
C LEU A 411 11.01 -2.43 27.29
N VAL A 412 10.12 -2.70 28.24
CA VAL A 412 9.66 -1.74 29.26
C VAL A 412 10.29 -2.03 30.61
N ASP A 413 10.84 -0.99 31.25
CA ASP A 413 11.21 -0.97 32.66
C ASP A 413 10.32 0.03 33.42
N ALA A 414 9.17 -0.46 33.86
CA ALA A 414 8.18 0.30 34.61
C ALA A 414 8.74 0.93 35.89
N LYS A 415 9.77 0.35 36.52
CA LYS A 415 10.35 0.90 37.75
C LYS A 415 11.09 2.21 37.52
N ARG A 416 11.57 2.42 36.30
CA ARG A 416 12.29 3.62 35.88
C ARG A 416 11.43 4.55 35.03
N ASP A 417 10.21 4.14 34.68
CA ASP A 417 9.38 4.81 33.67
C ASP A 417 10.13 4.95 32.32
N GLU A 418 10.90 3.91 31.98
CA GLU A 418 11.74 3.85 30.79
C GLU A 418 11.33 2.70 29.87
N PHE A 419 11.63 2.86 28.59
CA PHE A 419 11.58 1.77 27.62
C PHE A 419 12.79 1.81 26.69
N TYR A 420 13.17 0.65 26.17
CA TYR A 420 14.38 0.40 25.42
C TYR A 420 14.05 -0.07 24.02
N LYS A 421 14.47 0.69 23.01
CA LYS A 421 14.32 0.30 21.60
C LYS A 421 15.49 -0.58 21.20
N GLN A 422 15.18 -1.83 20.85
CA GLN A 422 16.15 -2.86 20.49
C GLN A 422 16.62 -2.70 19.03
N PRO A 423 17.74 -3.32 18.60
CA PRO A 423 18.13 -3.35 17.19
C PRO A 423 17.03 -3.89 16.25
N MET A 424 16.12 -4.73 16.74
CA MET A 424 14.93 -5.19 16.03
C MET A 424 14.00 -4.04 15.65
N PHE A 425 13.80 -3.05 16.53
CA PHE A 425 13.01 -1.86 16.24
C PHE A 425 13.58 -1.11 15.03
N TYR A 426 14.90 -0.95 14.96
CA TYR A 426 15.55 -0.26 13.85
C TYR A 426 15.54 -1.07 12.56
N ALA A 427 15.65 -2.41 12.63
CA ALA A 427 15.45 -3.26 11.46
C ALA A 427 14.04 -3.08 10.87
N LEU A 428 13.01 -3.09 11.72
CA LEU A 428 11.63 -2.80 11.34
C LEU A 428 11.48 -1.40 10.76
N ALA A 429 12.16 -0.41 11.36
CA ALA A 429 12.14 0.98 10.91
C ALA A 429 12.65 1.16 9.47
N HIS A 430 13.73 0.46 9.10
CA HIS A 430 14.30 0.50 7.75
C HIS A 430 13.34 0.02 6.66
N SER A 431 12.30 -0.73 7.03
CA SER A 431 11.22 -1.18 6.14
C SER A 431 9.95 -0.35 6.31
N SER A 432 9.35 -0.37 7.49
CA SER A 432 8.04 0.25 7.77
C SER A 432 7.97 1.76 7.50
N LYS A 433 9.07 2.50 7.76
CA LYS A 433 9.10 3.96 7.56
C LYS A 433 9.10 4.34 6.08
N PHE A 434 9.75 3.52 5.24
CA PHE A 434 10.07 3.86 3.85
C PHE A 434 9.20 3.13 2.84
N ILE A 435 8.71 1.95 3.18
CA ILE A 435 7.79 1.18 2.34
C ILE A 435 6.37 1.57 2.72
N HIS A 436 5.72 2.33 1.87
CA HIS A 436 4.36 2.79 2.12
C HIS A 436 3.35 1.68 1.86
N GLN A 437 2.21 1.73 2.56
CA GLN A 437 1.05 0.93 2.21
C GLN A 437 0.70 1.11 0.72
N HIS A 438 0.40 0.01 0.05
CA HIS A 438 0.19 -0.11 -1.39
C HIS A 438 1.44 0.11 -2.28
N ALA A 439 2.65 0.09 -1.70
CA ALA A 439 3.88 0.01 -2.49
C ALA A 439 3.91 -1.29 -3.29
N ILE A 440 4.57 -1.28 -4.44
CA ILE A 440 4.73 -2.46 -5.30
C ILE A 440 6.19 -2.91 -5.23
N ARG A 441 6.43 -4.19 -4.92
CA ARG A 441 7.77 -4.77 -5.06
C ARG A 441 8.15 -4.80 -6.54
N ILE A 442 9.32 -4.28 -6.88
CA ILE A 442 9.81 -4.24 -8.27
C ILE A 442 11.03 -5.14 -8.45
N GLY A 443 11.33 -5.47 -9.71
CA GLY A 443 12.49 -6.26 -10.07
C GLY A 443 13.80 -5.55 -9.75
N PHE A 444 14.81 -6.36 -9.47
CA PHE A 444 16.19 -5.93 -9.41
C PHE A 444 17.10 -7.14 -9.61
N GLU A 445 18.29 -6.87 -10.12
CA GLU A 445 19.34 -7.86 -10.27
C GLU A 445 20.50 -7.55 -9.31
N MET A 446 20.94 -8.55 -8.55
CA MET A 446 22.13 -8.44 -7.69
C MET A 446 23.22 -9.39 -8.17
N LYS A 447 24.32 -8.83 -8.69
CA LYS A 447 25.45 -9.59 -9.25
C LYS A 447 26.77 -9.12 -8.69
N GLY A 448 27.64 -10.08 -8.40
CA GLY A 448 29.03 -9.76 -8.06
C GLY A 448 29.89 -9.64 -9.32
N HIS A 449 30.95 -8.85 -9.23
CA HIS A 449 31.95 -8.80 -10.31
C HIS A 449 32.56 -10.19 -10.58
N PRO A 450 32.66 -10.66 -11.83
CA PRO A 450 33.05 -12.04 -12.16
C PRO A 450 34.44 -12.46 -11.67
N PHE A 451 35.35 -11.50 -11.54
CA PHE A 451 36.77 -11.74 -11.23
C PHE A 451 37.12 -11.60 -9.73
N TYR A 452 36.20 -11.10 -8.89
CA TYR A 452 36.44 -10.94 -7.44
C TYR A 452 35.63 -11.95 -6.63
N LYS A 453 36.21 -12.45 -5.53
CA LYS A 453 35.55 -13.45 -4.69
C LYS A 453 34.29 -12.88 -4.01
N GLU A 454 33.13 -13.24 -4.57
CA GLU A 454 31.79 -13.04 -4.00
C GLU A 454 31.55 -11.66 -3.36
N PRO A 455 31.67 -10.54 -4.10
CA PRO A 455 31.52 -9.20 -3.51
C PRO A 455 30.12 -8.95 -2.93
N CYS A 456 29.09 -9.69 -3.37
CA CYS A 456 27.74 -9.67 -2.81
C CYS A 456 27.51 -10.61 -1.61
N LYS A 457 28.51 -11.40 -1.18
CA LYS A 457 28.33 -12.40 -0.11
C LYS A 457 27.75 -11.77 1.17
N ARG A 458 26.70 -12.34 1.76
CA ARG A 458 26.04 -11.79 2.97
C ARG A 458 25.44 -10.38 2.79
N LEU A 459 25.21 -9.94 1.56
CA LEU A 459 24.29 -8.84 1.27
C LEU A 459 22.93 -9.42 0.93
N PHE A 460 21.90 -8.78 1.45
CA PHE A 460 20.50 -9.05 1.13
C PHE A 460 19.88 -7.72 0.71
N ALA A 461 19.06 -7.72 -0.33
CA ALA A 461 18.43 -6.50 -0.82
C ALA A 461 17.00 -6.75 -1.28
N THR A 462 16.19 -5.69 -1.25
CA THR A 462 14.90 -5.64 -1.94
C THR A 462 14.63 -4.22 -2.44
N VAL A 463 13.75 -4.09 -3.43
CA VAL A 463 13.42 -2.82 -4.07
C VAL A 463 11.92 -2.70 -4.22
N VAL A 464 11.39 -1.53 -3.83
CA VAL A 464 9.96 -1.21 -3.93
C VAL A 464 9.75 0.13 -4.62
N LEU A 465 8.58 0.26 -5.24
CA LEU A 465 8.05 1.51 -5.77
C LEU A 465 6.85 1.94 -4.93
N ASN A 466 6.97 3.06 -4.24
CA ASN A 466 5.86 3.67 -3.50
C ASN A 466 4.85 4.33 -4.46
N GLN A 467 3.63 4.56 -3.96
CA GLN A 467 2.57 5.22 -4.73
C GLN A 467 2.87 6.68 -5.09
N ASP A 468 3.74 7.35 -4.33
CA ASP A 468 4.23 8.70 -4.62
C ASP A 468 5.32 8.73 -5.70
N GLY A 469 5.70 7.57 -6.23
CA GLY A 469 6.74 7.40 -7.25
C GLY A 469 8.16 7.25 -6.70
N SER A 470 8.38 7.37 -5.39
CA SER A 470 9.70 7.09 -4.80
C SER A 470 10.07 5.61 -4.97
N VAL A 471 11.32 5.37 -5.36
CA VAL A 471 11.91 4.04 -5.37
C VAL A 471 12.75 3.91 -4.11
N VAL A 472 12.51 2.85 -3.34
CA VAL A 472 13.22 2.58 -2.09
C VAL A 472 13.98 1.27 -2.26
N VAL A 473 15.29 1.33 -2.00
CA VAL A 473 16.17 0.16 -1.99
C VAL A 473 16.57 -0.11 -0.55
N ILE A 474 16.26 -1.30 -0.06
CA ILE A 474 16.65 -1.75 1.28
C ILE A 474 17.80 -2.74 1.13
N ILE A 475 18.88 -2.57 1.90
CA ILE A 475 20.06 -3.43 1.87
C ILE A 475 20.52 -3.77 3.29
N ASN A 476 20.60 -5.06 3.61
CA ASN A 476 21.27 -5.55 4.81
C ASN A 476 22.68 -6.03 4.48
N ASN A 477 23.69 -5.46 5.14
CA ASN A 477 25.05 -6.00 5.15
C ASN A 477 25.28 -6.81 6.43
N ARG A 478 25.07 -8.13 6.34
CA ARG A 478 25.32 -9.05 7.45
C ARG A 478 26.81 -9.35 7.64
N GLY A 479 27.68 -8.97 6.69
CA GLY A 479 29.12 -9.15 6.77
C GLY A 479 29.78 -8.28 7.84
N SER A 480 30.92 -8.71 8.40
CA SER A 480 31.66 -7.90 9.39
C SER A 480 32.47 -6.76 8.76
N SER A 481 32.74 -6.84 7.46
CA SER A 481 33.50 -5.83 6.72
C SER A 481 32.57 -4.86 6.01
N GLN A 482 33.07 -3.65 5.78
CA GLN A 482 32.44 -2.70 4.86
C GLN A 482 32.34 -3.32 3.45
N LYS A 483 31.29 -2.95 2.72
CA LYS A 483 31.06 -3.39 1.35
C LYS A 483 30.74 -2.21 0.44
N LYS A 484 31.37 -2.21 -0.72
CA LYS A 484 31.07 -1.28 -1.81
C LYS A 484 29.96 -1.88 -2.67
N VAL A 485 28.88 -1.13 -2.85
CA VAL A 485 27.75 -1.49 -3.72
C VAL A 485 27.60 -0.45 -4.82
N ILE A 486 27.49 -0.90 -6.06
CA ILE A 486 27.19 -0.08 -7.22
C ILE A 486 25.68 -0.20 -7.47
N LEU A 487 24.93 0.85 -7.16
CA LEU A 487 23.50 0.93 -7.42
C LEU A 487 23.27 1.55 -8.80
N ALA A 488 22.64 0.80 -9.70
CA ALA A 488 22.26 1.25 -11.03
C ALA A 488 20.74 1.46 -11.11
N ASP A 489 20.33 2.67 -11.50
CA ASP A 489 18.96 3.05 -11.79
C ASP A 489 18.85 3.38 -13.29
N PRO A 490 17.85 2.83 -14.01
CA PRO A 490 17.76 3.01 -15.47
C PRO A 490 17.48 4.45 -15.90
N THR A 491 17.01 5.30 -14.99
CA THR A 491 16.71 6.72 -15.25
C THR A 491 17.81 7.66 -14.75
N ARG A 492 18.49 7.30 -13.66
CA ARG A 492 19.47 8.18 -12.99
C ARG A 492 20.93 7.82 -13.28
N GLY A 493 21.23 6.60 -13.70
CA GLY A 493 22.60 6.12 -13.94
C GLY A 493 23.13 5.30 -12.76
N LYS A 494 24.40 5.48 -12.38
CA LYS A 494 25.07 4.69 -11.33
C LYS A 494 25.49 5.53 -10.14
N ALA A 495 25.32 4.96 -8.95
CA ALA A 495 25.78 5.49 -7.67
C ALA A 495 26.64 4.45 -6.94
N ILE A 496 27.61 4.93 -6.15
CA ILE A 496 28.42 4.08 -5.26
C ILE A 496 27.92 4.27 -3.84
N LEU A 497 27.57 3.17 -3.19
CA LEU A 497 27.18 3.09 -1.79
C LEU A 497 28.29 2.38 -1.00
N ASN A 498 28.69 2.96 0.12
CA ASN A 498 29.61 2.32 1.06
C ASN A 498 28.81 1.86 2.27
N LEU A 499 28.63 0.55 2.40
CA LEU A 499 27.80 -0.05 3.43
C LEU A 499 28.69 -0.56 4.56
N ASP A 500 28.55 -0.02 5.76
CA ASP A 500 29.33 -0.47 6.92
C ASP A 500 29.10 -1.96 7.20
N GLY A 501 30.08 -2.63 7.82
CA GLY A 501 29.90 -4.00 8.29
C GLY A 501 28.78 -4.06 9.33
N LYS A 502 27.92 -5.08 9.27
CA LYS A 502 26.78 -5.26 10.16
C LYS A 502 25.90 -4.00 10.18
N SER A 503 25.31 -3.67 9.04
CA SER A 503 24.48 -2.48 8.87
C SER A 503 23.19 -2.74 8.10
N PHE A 504 22.15 -1.98 8.47
CA PHE A 504 20.91 -1.83 7.73
C PHE A 504 20.98 -0.51 6.98
N ASN A 505 20.63 -0.55 5.69
CA ASN A 505 20.71 0.62 4.82
C ASN A 505 19.41 0.74 4.04
N THR A 506 18.85 1.95 4.01
CA THR A 506 17.71 2.27 3.14
C THR A 506 18.08 3.45 2.27
N ILE A 507 17.94 3.28 0.96
CA ILE A 507 18.25 4.29 -0.05
C ILE A 507 16.92 4.74 -0.64
N ASP A 508 16.58 6.00 -0.43
CA ASP A 508 15.41 6.67 -0.99
C ASP A 508 15.83 7.48 -2.22
N LEU A 509 15.23 7.13 -3.37
CA LEU A 509 15.48 7.72 -4.67
C LEU A 509 14.41 8.74 -5.08
N GLN A 510 13.55 9.18 -4.15
CA GLN A 510 12.41 10.11 -4.29
C GLN A 510 12.25 10.81 -5.65
N GLU A 511 11.08 10.66 -6.28
CA GLU A 511 10.78 11.32 -7.55
C GLU A 511 10.19 12.73 -7.39
N LEU A 512 11.03 13.72 -7.71
CA LEU A 512 10.72 15.02 -8.34
C LEU A 512 9.78 16.04 -7.67
N LEU A 513 8.65 15.64 -7.11
CA LEU A 513 7.63 16.57 -6.60
C LEU A 513 8.00 17.22 -5.26
N ASP A 514 9.05 16.74 -4.62
CA ASP A 514 9.46 17.18 -3.29
C ASP A 514 10.26 18.48 -3.26
N LYS A 515 10.68 19.00 -4.42
CA LYS A 515 11.21 20.38 -4.55
C LYS A 515 10.11 21.45 -4.49
N ALA A 516 8.85 21.06 -4.56
CA ALA A 516 7.74 21.99 -4.70
C ALA A 516 7.21 22.53 -3.37
N ASP A 517 8.06 22.85 -2.39
CA ASP A 517 7.63 23.48 -1.13
C ASP A 517 6.97 24.85 -1.39
N LYS A 518 7.38 25.54 -2.47
CA LYS A 518 6.75 26.78 -2.97
C LYS A 518 5.61 26.53 -3.98
N GLY A 519 5.36 25.28 -4.32
CA GLY A 519 4.38 24.84 -5.30
C GLY A 519 4.97 24.39 -6.63
N PHE A 520 4.14 23.82 -7.48
CA PHE A 520 4.53 23.46 -8.85
C PHE A 520 3.37 23.59 -9.84
N ILE A 521 3.68 23.59 -11.13
CA ILE A 521 2.75 23.62 -12.26
C ILE A 521 2.91 22.32 -13.03
N ILE A 522 1.81 21.76 -13.55
CA ILE A 522 1.87 20.69 -14.55
C ILE A 522 1.31 21.17 -15.89
N PHE A 523 2.03 20.86 -16.97
CA PHE A 523 1.64 21.15 -18.35
C PHE A 523 1.50 19.84 -19.13
N SER A 524 0.26 19.50 -19.52
CA SER A 524 -0.09 18.26 -20.22
C SER A 524 -1.18 18.48 -21.26
N MET A 525 -0.87 18.19 -22.53
CA MET A 525 -1.82 18.27 -23.65
C MET A 525 -2.53 16.94 -23.94
N GLY A 526 -2.57 16.03 -22.96
CA GLY A 526 -3.22 14.73 -23.10
C GLY A 526 -2.39 13.72 -23.90
N THR A 527 -3.04 12.67 -24.42
CA THR A 527 -2.39 11.60 -25.22
C THR A 527 -2.50 11.80 -26.72
N LEU A 528 -3.47 12.62 -27.17
CA LEU A 528 -3.76 12.83 -28.59
C LEU A 528 -2.95 13.98 -29.20
N VAL A 529 -2.46 14.91 -28.38
CA VAL A 529 -1.62 16.02 -28.83
C VAL A 529 -0.16 15.64 -28.57
N ASN A 530 0.60 15.48 -29.64
CA ASN A 530 2.05 15.26 -29.56
C ASN A 530 2.75 16.61 -29.40
N MET A 531 3.47 16.80 -28.29
CA MET A 531 4.14 18.08 -28.03
C MET A 531 5.30 18.39 -28.97
N THR A 532 5.90 17.38 -29.63
CA THR A 532 7.00 17.60 -30.58
C THR A 532 6.53 18.24 -31.89
N THR A 533 5.23 18.39 -32.12
CA THR A 533 4.68 19.03 -33.32
C THR A 533 4.50 20.54 -33.17
N PHE A 534 4.77 21.09 -31.98
CA PHE A 534 4.67 22.52 -31.70
C PHE A 534 5.84 23.24 -32.39
N SER A 535 5.59 24.45 -32.89
CA SER A 535 6.66 25.24 -33.52
C SER A 535 7.67 25.74 -32.48
N ASP A 536 8.92 25.91 -32.90
CA ASP A 536 10.01 26.36 -32.01
C ASP A 536 9.69 27.70 -31.33
N HIS A 537 8.96 28.59 -32.02
CA HIS A 537 8.51 29.86 -31.45
C HIS A 537 7.56 29.68 -30.26
N ILE A 538 6.61 28.74 -30.35
CA ILE A 538 5.66 28.46 -29.27
C ILE A 538 6.37 27.77 -28.10
N VAL A 539 7.23 26.80 -28.38
CA VAL A 539 8.05 26.12 -27.37
C VAL A 539 8.93 27.14 -26.63
N SER A 540 9.61 28.03 -27.36
CA SER A 540 10.44 29.09 -26.78
C SER A 540 9.62 30.08 -25.94
N SER A 541 8.40 30.40 -26.35
CA SER A 541 7.50 31.29 -25.60
C SER A 541 7.11 30.67 -24.25
N PHE A 542 6.80 29.37 -24.21
CA PHE A 542 6.54 28.67 -22.95
C PHE A 542 7.78 28.59 -22.07
N LEU A 543 8.94 28.27 -22.62
CA LEU A 543 10.19 28.21 -21.86
C LEU A 543 10.56 29.56 -21.25
N ASN A 544 10.39 30.65 -22.00
CA ASN A 544 10.60 32.01 -21.50
C ASN A 544 9.58 32.39 -20.41
N ALA A 545 8.32 31.97 -20.55
CA ALA A 545 7.33 32.19 -19.51
C ALA A 545 7.66 31.37 -18.24
N PHE A 546 8.03 30.10 -18.40
CA PHE A 546 8.33 29.22 -17.28
C PHE A 546 9.61 29.61 -16.54
N SER A 547 10.63 30.12 -17.24
CA SER A 547 11.84 30.63 -16.60
C SER A 547 11.57 31.81 -15.67
N SER A 548 10.53 32.61 -15.94
CA SER A 548 10.14 33.75 -15.10
C SER A 548 9.53 33.34 -13.75
N PHE A 549 9.13 32.07 -13.57
CA PHE A 549 8.51 31.60 -12.33
C PHE A 549 9.51 31.29 -11.20
N GLY A 550 10.82 31.46 -11.44
CA GLY A 550 11.86 31.33 -10.42
C GLY A 550 11.87 29.94 -9.77
N ASP A 551 11.58 29.88 -8.47
CA ASP A 551 11.64 28.65 -7.66
C ASP A 551 10.44 27.70 -7.85
N LEU A 552 9.45 28.07 -8.66
CA LEU A 552 8.29 27.22 -8.93
C LEU A 552 8.65 26.15 -9.97
N LEU A 553 8.46 24.88 -9.60
CA LEU A 553 8.74 23.75 -10.49
C LEU A 553 7.66 23.64 -11.59
N VAL A 554 8.06 23.41 -12.83
CA VAL A 554 7.14 23.16 -13.95
C VAL A 554 7.37 21.76 -14.50
N LEU A 555 6.41 20.87 -14.31
CA LEU A 555 6.38 19.54 -14.90
C LEU A 555 5.74 19.60 -16.29
N TRP A 556 6.52 19.43 -17.35
CA TRP A 556 6.05 19.52 -18.72
C TRP A 556 6.07 18.15 -19.39
N LYS A 557 4.89 17.56 -19.65
CA LYS A 557 4.79 16.32 -20.43
C LYS A 557 5.25 16.58 -21.87
N HIS A 558 6.44 16.11 -22.24
CA HIS A 558 7.07 16.37 -23.54
C HIS A 558 7.98 15.21 -23.95
N ASP A 559 7.90 14.77 -25.21
CA ASP A 559 8.62 13.58 -25.71
C ASP A 559 10.00 13.87 -26.32
N GLY A 560 10.30 15.14 -26.63
CA GLY A 560 11.56 15.60 -27.22
C GLY A 560 12.44 16.45 -26.30
N LYS A 561 13.71 16.65 -26.68
CA LYS A 561 14.63 17.58 -26.00
C LYS A 561 14.22 19.03 -26.29
N LEU A 562 14.14 19.85 -25.23
CA LEU A 562 13.81 21.26 -25.35
C LEU A 562 15.08 22.12 -25.51
N PRO A 563 15.09 23.11 -26.42
CA PRO A 563 16.23 24.02 -26.56
C PRO A 563 16.29 24.98 -25.36
N ASN A 564 17.48 25.17 -24.76
CA ASN A 564 17.71 26.11 -23.65
C ASN A 564 16.74 25.94 -22.46
N GLN A 565 16.48 24.68 -22.07
CA GLN A 565 15.56 24.34 -20.98
C GLN A 565 15.99 24.99 -19.63
N PRO A 566 15.12 25.81 -19.00
CA PRO A 566 15.36 26.38 -17.68
C PRO A 566 15.45 25.30 -16.60
N SER A 567 16.23 25.54 -15.54
CA SER A 567 16.46 24.58 -14.44
C SER A 567 15.19 24.25 -13.64
N ASN A 568 14.17 25.12 -13.66
CA ASN A 568 12.89 24.90 -13.00
C ASN A 568 11.86 24.15 -13.87
N VAL A 569 12.19 23.85 -15.14
CA VAL A 569 11.32 23.10 -16.07
C VAL A 569 11.82 21.67 -16.19
N ILE A 570 10.94 20.69 -15.99
CA ILE A 570 11.28 19.27 -15.99
C ILE A 570 10.35 18.52 -16.92
N THR A 571 10.97 17.84 -17.89
CA THR A 571 10.26 17.17 -18.98
C THR A 571 10.29 15.66 -18.83
N ARG A 572 9.15 15.01 -19.00
CA ARG A 572 9.04 13.55 -19.12
C ARG A 572 8.00 13.20 -20.18
N LYS A 573 8.10 12.00 -20.77
CA LYS A 573 7.11 11.45 -21.71
C LYS A 573 5.74 11.21 -21.04
N PHE A 574 5.78 10.86 -19.77
CA PHE A 574 4.60 10.53 -18.99
C PHE A 574 4.75 11.02 -17.55
N PHE A 575 3.62 11.45 -16.98
CA PHE A 575 3.46 11.82 -15.57
C PHE A 575 2.18 11.16 -15.04
N PRO A 576 2.16 10.64 -13.80
CA PRO A 576 0.96 10.09 -13.17
C PRO A 576 -0.04 11.20 -12.82
N GLN A 577 -0.78 11.68 -13.83
CA GLN A 577 -1.57 12.92 -13.76
C GLN A 577 -2.58 12.92 -12.62
N LYS A 578 -3.30 11.82 -12.38
CA LYS A 578 -4.33 11.74 -11.33
C LYS A 578 -3.75 12.00 -9.94
N ASP A 579 -2.59 11.44 -9.66
CA ASP A 579 -1.92 11.54 -8.36
C ASP A 579 -1.28 12.93 -8.18
N ILE A 580 -0.78 13.50 -9.27
CA ILE A 580 -0.24 14.86 -9.30
C ILE A 580 -1.33 15.91 -9.08
N LEU A 581 -2.51 15.72 -9.69
CA LEU A 581 -3.61 16.69 -9.64
C LEU A 581 -4.19 16.85 -8.23
N VAL A 582 -4.10 15.82 -7.39
CA VAL A 582 -4.57 15.87 -5.99
C VAL A 582 -3.48 16.33 -5.01
N HIS A 583 -2.27 16.67 -5.50
CA HIS A 583 -1.17 17.08 -4.66
C HIS A 583 -1.39 18.50 -4.08
N LYS A 584 -1.28 18.64 -2.76
CA LYS A 584 -1.54 19.90 -2.02
C LYS A 584 -0.75 21.14 -2.50
N ASN A 585 0.42 20.92 -3.10
CA ASN A 585 1.31 21.98 -3.59
C ASN A 585 1.14 22.29 -5.09
N LEU A 586 0.26 21.60 -5.81
CA LEU A 586 -0.05 21.97 -7.20
C LEU A 586 -0.74 23.34 -7.23
N LYS A 587 -0.21 24.26 -8.05
CA LYS A 587 -0.71 25.64 -8.14
C LYS A 587 -1.53 25.89 -9.39
N LEU A 588 -1.24 25.17 -10.48
CA LEU A 588 -1.85 25.40 -11.77
C LEU A 588 -1.72 24.17 -12.66
N PHE A 589 -2.77 23.87 -13.42
CA PHE A 589 -2.73 22.88 -14.49
C PHE A 589 -2.92 23.52 -15.86
N ILE A 590 -1.93 23.37 -16.74
CA ILE A 590 -2.00 23.82 -18.14
C ILE A 590 -2.39 22.61 -18.99
N THR A 591 -3.51 22.70 -19.72
CA THR A 591 -4.07 21.56 -20.45
C THR A 591 -4.79 21.94 -21.72
N HIS A 592 -4.95 20.99 -22.64
CA HIS A 592 -5.78 21.14 -23.82
C HIS A 592 -7.29 21.13 -23.51
N GLY A 593 -7.72 20.69 -22.32
CA GLY A 593 -9.13 20.72 -21.92
C GLY A 593 -9.96 19.49 -22.31
N GLY A 594 -9.33 18.31 -22.39
CA GLY A 594 -10.07 17.05 -22.51
C GLY A 594 -11.04 16.83 -21.33
N LEU A 595 -12.17 16.17 -21.57
CA LEU A 595 -13.26 16.02 -20.59
C LEU A 595 -12.79 15.44 -19.25
N SER A 596 -12.05 14.32 -19.27
CA SER A 596 -11.56 13.66 -18.06
C SER A 596 -10.61 14.56 -17.26
N SER A 597 -9.66 15.21 -17.93
CA SER A 597 -8.69 16.09 -17.26
C SER A 597 -9.36 17.34 -16.68
N THR A 598 -10.39 17.85 -17.35
CA THR A 598 -11.18 18.98 -16.87
C THR A 598 -11.97 18.61 -15.60
N LEU A 599 -12.58 17.42 -15.56
CA LEU A 599 -13.30 16.92 -14.38
C LEU A 599 -12.37 16.64 -13.20
N GLU A 600 -11.22 16.01 -13.44
CA GLU A 600 -10.22 15.70 -12.41
C GLU A 600 -9.71 16.98 -11.72
N VAL A 601 -9.44 18.03 -12.49
CA VAL A 601 -8.95 19.30 -11.93
C VAL A 601 -10.03 20.09 -11.20
N VAL A 602 -11.26 20.10 -11.72
CA VAL A 602 -12.39 20.70 -11.01
C VAL A 602 -12.61 20.00 -9.66
N ASN A 603 -12.50 18.66 -9.63
CA ASN A 603 -12.59 17.89 -8.39
C ASN A 603 -11.44 18.22 -7.41
N ALA A 604 -10.23 18.45 -7.93
CA ALA A 604 -9.06 18.79 -7.12
C ALA A 604 -9.03 20.25 -6.63
N GLY A 605 -9.90 21.13 -7.13
CA GLY A 605 -9.93 22.54 -6.75
C GLY A 605 -8.73 23.36 -7.24
N VAL A 606 -8.07 22.92 -8.31
CA VAL A 606 -6.89 23.58 -8.89
C VAL A 606 -7.31 24.41 -10.11
N PRO A 607 -6.79 25.63 -10.32
CA PRO A 607 -7.12 26.43 -11.51
C PRO A 607 -6.51 25.84 -12.79
N ILE A 608 -7.17 26.06 -13.93
CA ILE A 608 -6.64 25.65 -15.25
C ILE A 608 -6.27 26.82 -16.16
N ILE A 609 -5.21 26.64 -16.96
CA ILE A 609 -5.07 27.33 -18.24
C ILE A 609 -5.41 26.31 -19.33
N GLY A 610 -6.50 26.54 -20.03
CA GLY A 610 -6.94 25.72 -21.15
C GLY A 610 -6.44 26.27 -22.47
N ILE A 611 -5.79 25.43 -23.27
CA ILE A 611 -5.32 25.73 -24.63
C ILE A 611 -6.01 24.74 -25.59
N PRO A 612 -7.27 24.97 -25.97
CA PRO A 612 -8.01 24.02 -26.80
C PRO A 612 -7.32 23.83 -28.16
N MET A 613 -7.16 22.57 -28.58
CA MET A 613 -6.57 22.23 -29.87
C MET A 613 -7.64 21.82 -30.90
N PHE A 614 -8.63 21.01 -30.50
CA PHE A 614 -9.70 20.53 -31.38
C PHE A 614 -10.88 19.89 -30.62
N GLY A 615 -11.97 19.58 -31.32
CA GLY A 615 -13.07 18.78 -30.77
C GLY A 615 -13.90 19.51 -29.71
N ASP A 616 -14.24 18.80 -28.62
CA ASP A 616 -15.06 19.29 -27.50
C ASP A 616 -14.29 20.16 -26.49
N GLN A 617 -12.96 20.22 -26.63
CA GLN A 617 -12.04 20.94 -25.75
C GLN A 617 -12.40 22.41 -25.51
N PRO A 618 -12.77 23.23 -26.53
CA PRO A 618 -13.13 24.63 -26.30
C PRO A 618 -14.34 24.77 -25.39
N GLY A 619 -15.34 23.89 -25.55
CA GLY A 619 -16.54 23.88 -24.71
C GLY A 619 -16.23 23.51 -23.26
N ASN A 620 -15.37 22.51 -23.05
CA ASN A 620 -14.94 22.07 -21.72
C ASN A 620 -14.19 23.18 -20.99
N VAL A 621 -13.20 23.80 -21.63
CA VAL A 621 -12.43 24.91 -21.05
C VAL A 621 -13.34 26.12 -20.79
N MET A 622 -14.18 26.49 -21.74
CA MET A 622 -15.09 27.64 -21.59
C MET A 622 -16.08 27.46 -20.45
N ASN A 623 -16.52 26.23 -20.19
CA ASN A 623 -17.37 25.92 -19.04
C ASN A 623 -16.64 26.16 -17.70
N VAL A 624 -15.34 25.88 -17.63
CA VAL A 624 -14.52 26.16 -16.45
C VAL A 624 -14.21 27.66 -16.32
N VAL A 625 -13.94 28.35 -17.43
CA VAL A 625 -13.71 29.80 -17.48
C VAL A 625 -14.95 30.59 -17.07
N ARG A 626 -16.14 30.23 -17.57
CA ARG A 626 -17.42 30.86 -17.18
C ARG A 626 -17.73 30.71 -15.70
N ARG A 627 -17.18 29.67 -15.07
CA ARG A 627 -17.27 29.40 -13.63
C ARG A 627 -16.09 30.00 -12.85
N GLY A 628 -15.21 30.75 -13.53
CA GLY A 628 -14.10 31.49 -12.95
C GLY A 628 -12.95 30.64 -12.40
N ALA A 629 -12.87 29.36 -12.79
CA ALA A 629 -11.84 28.42 -12.35
C ALA A 629 -10.75 28.15 -13.41
N GLY A 630 -10.70 28.97 -14.46
CA GLY A 630 -9.64 28.87 -15.47
C GLY A 630 -9.63 30.00 -16.49
N ILE A 631 -8.60 29.98 -17.33
CA ILE A 631 -8.39 30.92 -18.44
C ILE A 631 -8.34 30.10 -19.74
N LEU A 632 -9.05 30.55 -20.78
CA LEU A 632 -8.90 30.02 -22.13
C LEU A 632 -7.87 30.87 -22.85
N ILE A 633 -6.80 30.25 -23.32
CA ILE A 633 -5.84 30.89 -24.21
C ILE A 633 -6.02 30.24 -25.57
N ASP A 634 -6.31 31.07 -26.57
CA ASP A 634 -6.27 30.60 -27.96
C ASP A 634 -4.81 30.35 -28.33
N TYR A 635 -4.52 29.16 -28.86
CA TYR A 635 -3.19 28.71 -29.26
C TYR A 635 -2.52 29.74 -30.18
N ASP A 636 -3.30 30.45 -31.00
CA ASP A 636 -2.81 31.46 -31.94
C ASP A 636 -2.51 32.84 -31.29
N SER A 637 -2.75 33.02 -29.98
CA SER A 637 -2.78 34.35 -29.31
C SER A 637 -2.00 34.48 -27.98
N ILE A 638 -1.20 33.49 -27.59
CA ILE A 638 -0.59 33.38 -26.25
C ILE A 638 0.23 34.63 -25.82
N THR A 639 -0.25 35.39 -24.80
CA THR A 639 0.45 36.44 -24.00
C THR A 639 -0.10 36.53 -22.53
N THR A 640 0.66 37.05 -21.54
CA THR A 640 0.50 36.76 -20.08
C THR A 640 0.01 37.91 -19.16
N ASP A 641 -1.00 37.69 -18.28
CA ASP A 641 -1.03 38.07 -16.82
C ASP A 641 -2.31 37.58 -16.05
N TYR A 642 -2.41 37.83 -14.72
CA TYR A 642 -3.61 37.98 -13.82
C TYR A 642 -3.89 36.93 -12.70
N LYS A 643 -3.36 37.20 -11.49
CA LYS A 643 -3.51 36.40 -10.24
C LYS A 643 -4.61 36.89 -9.27
N GLU A 644 -5.09 38.13 -9.39
CA GLU A 644 -5.92 38.76 -8.33
C GLU A 644 -7.42 38.37 -8.33
N ASN A 645 -7.98 37.94 -9.47
CA ASN A 645 -9.42 37.66 -9.56
C ASN A 645 -9.83 36.32 -8.93
N ALA A 646 -8.91 35.36 -8.83
CA ALA A 646 -9.18 34.02 -8.28
C ALA A 646 -9.46 34.05 -6.77
N VAL A 647 -8.76 34.91 -6.02
CA VAL A 647 -8.96 35.07 -4.56
C VAL A 647 -10.33 35.68 -4.27
N LYS A 648 -10.81 36.57 -5.14
CA LYS A 648 -12.13 37.22 -5.01
C LYS A 648 -13.28 36.23 -5.19
N LEU A 649 -13.14 35.27 -6.11
CA LEU A 649 -14.16 34.26 -6.39
C LEU A 649 -14.24 33.18 -5.31
N SER A 650 -13.10 32.77 -4.72
CA SER A 650 -13.08 31.85 -3.57
C SER A 650 -13.87 32.41 -2.38
N LYS A 651 -13.75 33.72 -2.12
CA LYS A 651 -14.56 34.40 -1.09
C LYS A 651 -16.05 34.38 -1.45
N LEU A 652 -16.43 34.69 -2.69
CA LEU A 652 -17.83 34.66 -3.16
C LEU A 652 -18.45 33.26 -3.16
N PHE A 653 -17.67 32.21 -3.44
CA PHE A 653 -18.16 30.83 -3.47
C PHE A 653 -18.34 30.24 -2.06
N ASN A 654 -17.53 30.70 -1.09
CA ASN A 654 -17.66 30.33 0.31
C ASN A 654 -18.62 31.23 1.10
N ASP A 655 -19.02 32.38 0.55
CA ASP A 655 -20.03 33.28 1.09
C ASP A 655 -21.45 32.75 0.81
N ARG A 656 -21.83 31.73 1.59
CA ARG A 656 -23.17 31.13 1.57
C ARG A 656 -23.65 30.93 3.00
N PRO A 657 -24.96 31.08 3.27
CA PRO A 657 -25.51 31.06 4.63
C PRO A 657 -25.41 29.70 5.36
N LEU A 658 -25.11 28.62 4.63
CA LEU A 658 -24.91 27.27 5.18
C LEU A 658 -23.70 26.59 4.50
N SER A 659 -22.95 25.76 5.23
CA SER A 659 -21.81 25.02 4.66
C SER A 659 -22.25 24.01 3.58
N ALA A 660 -21.32 23.48 2.78
CA ALA A 660 -21.65 22.46 1.77
C ALA A 660 -22.29 21.21 2.40
N LEU A 661 -21.78 20.82 3.58
CA LEU A 661 -22.29 19.69 4.32
C LEU A 661 -23.69 19.98 4.87
N ASP A 662 -23.91 21.15 5.45
CA ASP A 662 -25.22 21.54 6.01
C ASP A 662 -26.27 21.72 4.91
N SER A 663 -25.86 22.21 3.73
CA SER A 663 -26.73 22.27 2.55
C SER A 663 -27.12 20.88 2.07
N ALA A 664 -26.17 19.93 2.03
CA ALA A 664 -26.43 18.56 1.65
C ALA A 664 -27.37 17.86 2.66
N VAL A 665 -27.16 18.08 3.96
CA VAL A 665 -28.04 17.59 5.02
C VAL A 665 -29.44 18.18 4.88
N PHE A 666 -29.57 19.51 4.74
CA PHE A 666 -30.86 20.17 4.56
C PHE A 666 -31.63 19.64 3.35
N TRP A 667 -30.99 19.49 2.19
CA TRP A 667 -31.66 19.01 0.98
C TRP A 667 -32.01 17.52 1.07
N THR A 668 -31.18 16.71 1.73
CA THR A 668 -31.49 15.31 2.03
C THR A 668 -32.73 15.22 2.92
N GLU A 669 -32.77 16.00 3.99
CA GLU A 669 -33.93 16.09 4.87
C GLU A 669 -35.15 16.71 4.19
N HIS A 670 -34.97 17.65 3.27
CA HIS A 670 -36.06 18.26 2.51
C HIS A 670 -36.72 17.24 1.59
N VAL A 671 -35.93 16.40 0.92
CA VAL A 671 -36.41 15.28 0.10
C VAL A 671 -37.15 14.26 0.97
N LEU A 672 -36.63 13.95 2.17
CA LEU A 672 -37.29 13.07 3.13
C LEU A 672 -38.62 13.66 3.65
N ARG A 673 -38.62 14.92 4.09
CA ARG A 673 -39.80 15.64 4.61
C ARG A 673 -40.93 15.72 3.58
N HIS A 674 -40.59 15.90 2.31
CA HIS A 674 -41.56 15.98 1.21
C HIS A 674 -41.72 14.66 0.44
N LYS A 675 -41.34 13.53 1.07
CA LYS A 675 -41.55 12.16 0.57
C LYS A 675 -41.12 11.99 -0.89
N GLY A 676 -39.92 12.44 -1.20
CA GLY A 676 -39.27 12.31 -2.51
C GLY A 676 -39.31 13.56 -3.39
N ALA A 677 -39.84 14.70 -2.91
CA ALA A 677 -39.78 16.02 -3.56
C ALA A 677 -40.06 15.99 -5.08
N ARG A 678 -41.11 15.28 -5.51
CA ARG A 678 -41.39 14.98 -6.94
C ARG A 678 -41.50 16.22 -7.84
N HIS A 679 -41.88 17.37 -7.29
CA HIS A 679 -41.95 18.65 -8.00
C HIS A 679 -40.58 19.20 -8.44
N MET A 680 -39.46 18.65 -7.92
CA MET A 680 -38.10 19.00 -8.34
C MET A 680 -37.44 17.94 -9.25
N ARG A 681 -38.15 16.88 -9.63
CA ARG A 681 -37.63 15.82 -10.50
C ARG A 681 -37.73 16.24 -11.98
N SER A 682 -36.68 16.00 -12.76
CA SER A 682 -36.69 16.27 -14.20
C SER A 682 -37.74 15.44 -14.91
N ALA A 683 -38.55 16.07 -15.78
CA ALA A 683 -39.60 15.40 -16.56
C ALA A 683 -39.06 14.27 -17.47
N ALA A 684 -37.77 14.27 -17.79
CA ALA A 684 -37.13 13.21 -18.56
C ALA A 684 -37.11 11.85 -17.82
N ALA A 685 -37.14 11.86 -16.48
CA ALA A 685 -37.10 10.65 -15.67
C ALA A 685 -38.39 9.82 -15.72
N ASP A 686 -39.48 10.39 -16.25
CA ASP A 686 -40.78 9.74 -16.41
C ASP A 686 -41.13 9.50 -17.89
N MET A 687 -40.20 9.77 -18.83
CA MET A 687 -40.42 9.54 -20.25
C MET A 687 -40.18 8.07 -20.65
N PRO A 688 -41.02 7.49 -21.53
CA PRO A 688 -40.80 6.16 -22.07
C PRO A 688 -39.47 6.05 -22.83
N LEU A 689 -38.80 4.91 -22.69
CA LEU A 689 -37.44 4.68 -23.19
C LEU A 689 -37.27 4.97 -24.69
N TYR A 690 -38.29 4.73 -25.52
CA TYR A 690 -38.23 4.98 -26.96
C TYR A 690 -38.11 6.48 -27.33
N LYS A 691 -38.63 7.39 -26.49
CA LYS A 691 -38.46 8.84 -26.67
C LYS A 691 -37.08 9.30 -26.20
N VAL A 692 -36.59 8.72 -25.10
CA VAL A 692 -35.24 9.00 -24.59
C VAL A 692 -34.18 8.51 -25.57
N LEU A 693 -34.40 7.36 -26.22
CA LEU A 693 -33.50 6.76 -27.20
C LEU A 693 -33.72 7.25 -28.65
N LEU A 694 -34.68 8.16 -28.89
CA LEU A 694 -34.99 8.73 -30.21
C LEU A 694 -35.13 7.65 -31.31
N LEU A 695 -35.84 6.55 -31.00
CA LEU A 695 -35.93 5.40 -31.91
C LEU A 695 -36.65 5.72 -33.23
N ASP A 696 -37.52 6.73 -33.22
CA ASP A 696 -38.16 7.28 -34.42
C ASP A 696 -37.13 7.94 -35.37
N VAL A 697 -36.18 8.68 -34.82
CA VAL A 697 -35.07 9.26 -35.58
C VAL A 697 -34.15 8.16 -36.10
N ALA A 698 -33.82 7.16 -35.27
CA ALA A 698 -32.98 6.03 -35.69
C ALA A 698 -33.63 5.23 -36.83
N LEU A 699 -34.94 5.00 -36.79
CA LEU A 699 -35.68 4.32 -37.83
C LEU A 699 -35.67 5.10 -39.16
N LEU A 700 -35.80 6.42 -39.11
CA LEU A 700 -35.70 7.30 -40.28
C LEU A 700 -34.34 7.14 -40.98
N PHE A 701 -33.24 7.14 -40.21
CA PHE A 701 -31.90 6.94 -40.75
C PHE A 701 -31.73 5.55 -41.37
N LEU A 702 -32.24 4.49 -40.72
CA LEU A 702 -32.17 3.13 -41.25
C LEU A 702 -32.89 3.01 -42.60
N LEU A 703 -34.11 3.54 -42.70
CA LEU A 703 -34.91 3.49 -43.93
C LEU A 703 -34.28 4.29 -45.08
N SER A 704 -33.70 5.46 -44.77
CA SER A 704 -32.98 6.26 -45.77
C SER A 704 -31.77 5.50 -46.33
N THR A 705 -31.03 4.81 -45.46
CA THR A 705 -29.86 3.99 -45.84
C THR A 705 -30.27 2.82 -46.76
N ILE A 706 -31.33 2.08 -46.39
CA ILE A 706 -31.86 0.97 -47.20
C ILE A 706 -32.28 1.46 -48.59
N THR A 707 -32.94 2.63 -48.65
CA THR A 707 -33.40 3.22 -49.91
C THR A 707 -32.22 3.56 -50.83
N VAL A 708 -31.17 4.18 -50.29
CA VAL A 708 -29.94 4.48 -51.05
C VAL A 708 -29.29 3.20 -51.57
N CYS A 709 -29.16 2.17 -50.72
CA CYS A 709 -28.61 0.87 -51.13
C CYS A 709 -29.44 0.21 -52.24
N ALA A 710 -30.77 0.28 -52.17
CA ALA A 710 -31.66 -0.28 -53.19
C ALA A 710 -31.53 0.43 -54.54
N ILE A 711 -31.37 1.76 -54.54
CA ILE A 711 -31.11 2.56 -55.75
C ILE A 711 -29.77 2.16 -56.37
N LEU A 712 -28.70 2.07 -55.56
CA LEU A 712 -27.38 1.65 -56.02
C LEU A 712 -27.39 0.24 -56.61
N TYR A 713 -28.09 -0.70 -55.96
CA TYR A 713 -28.23 -2.07 -56.46
C TYR A 713 -28.97 -2.13 -57.80
N LYS A 714 -30.12 -1.45 -57.92
CA LYS A 714 -30.88 -1.40 -59.18
C LYS A 714 -30.09 -0.72 -60.30
N SER A 715 -29.37 0.35 -60.00
CA SER A 715 -28.53 1.05 -60.98
C SER A 715 -27.42 0.12 -61.50
N THR A 716 -26.75 -0.61 -60.61
CA THR A 716 -25.73 -1.60 -60.97
C THR A 716 -26.31 -2.70 -61.86
N LEU A 717 -27.46 -3.28 -61.49
CA LEU A 717 -28.14 -4.28 -62.32
C LEU A 717 -28.55 -3.74 -63.69
N TYR A 718 -29.02 -2.49 -63.76
CA TYR A 718 -29.37 -1.84 -65.02
C TYR A 718 -28.14 -1.70 -65.93
N PHE A 719 -27.01 -1.24 -65.39
CA PHE A 719 -25.75 -1.13 -66.15
C PHE A 719 -25.22 -2.50 -66.60
N LEU A 720 -25.28 -3.52 -65.74
CA LEU A 720 -24.88 -4.90 -66.09
C LEU A 720 -25.77 -5.49 -67.18
N ARG A 721 -27.10 -5.30 -67.11
CA ARG A 721 -28.03 -5.73 -68.17
C ARG A 721 -27.74 -5.02 -69.48
N ARG A 722 -27.51 -3.70 -69.46
CA ARG A 722 -27.18 -2.90 -70.65
C ARG A 722 -25.84 -3.33 -71.27
N ALA A 723 -24.85 -3.69 -70.46
CA ALA A 723 -23.57 -4.24 -70.92
C ALA A 723 -23.75 -5.62 -71.59
N ALA A 724 -24.58 -6.50 -71.00
CA ALA A 724 -24.91 -7.79 -71.58
C ALA A 724 -25.69 -7.67 -72.90
N THR A 725 -26.62 -6.70 -73.02
CA THR A 725 -27.33 -6.43 -74.29
C THR A 725 -26.39 -5.92 -75.38
N LYS A 726 -25.44 -5.03 -75.03
CA LYS A 726 -24.38 -4.58 -75.97
C LYS A 726 -23.49 -5.74 -76.43
N GLN A 727 -23.13 -6.67 -75.55
CA GLN A 727 -22.37 -7.87 -75.92
C GLN A 727 -23.15 -8.79 -76.87
N LYS A 728 -24.44 -9.03 -76.62
CA LYS A 728 -25.31 -9.79 -77.54
C LYS A 728 -25.41 -9.13 -78.91
N GLN A 729 -25.62 -7.82 -78.99
CA GLN A 729 -25.61 -7.09 -80.27
C GLN A 729 -24.25 -7.26 -81.00
N LYS A 730 -23.12 -7.13 -80.30
CA LYS A 730 -21.78 -7.34 -80.89
C LYS A 730 -21.60 -8.75 -81.44
N GLN A 731 -22.10 -9.79 -80.75
CA GLN A 731 -22.07 -11.19 -81.25
C GLN A 731 -23.00 -11.42 -82.45
N THR A 732 -24.17 -10.78 -82.48
CA THR A 732 -25.13 -10.91 -83.60
C THR A 732 -24.61 -10.24 -84.86
N THR A 733 -23.94 -9.09 -84.72
CA THR A 733 -23.24 -8.38 -85.82
C THR A 733 -22.06 -9.20 -86.35
N ARG A 734 -21.34 -9.93 -85.47
CA ARG A 734 -20.23 -10.83 -85.85
C ARG A 734 -20.69 -12.12 -86.54
N LYS A 735 -21.93 -12.56 -86.30
CA LYS A 735 -22.55 -13.73 -86.97
C LYS A 735 -23.14 -13.38 -88.34
N THR A 736 -23.59 -12.14 -88.53
CA THR A 736 -24.09 -11.64 -89.83
C THR A 736 -22.95 -11.35 -90.80
N SER A 737 -21.79 -10.86 -90.33
CA SER A 737 -20.59 -10.71 -91.18
C SER A 737 -19.91 -12.03 -91.58
N LYS A 738 -20.32 -13.18 -91.02
CA LYS A 738 -19.79 -14.52 -91.35
C LYS A 738 -20.70 -15.33 -92.28
N LYS A 739 -21.84 -14.76 -92.69
CA LYS A 739 -22.82 -15.38 -93.60
C LYS A 739 -22.91 -14.66 -94.96
N SER A 740 -21.99 -13.74 -95.22
CA SER A 740 -21.91 -12.93 -96.44
C SER A 740 -20.57 -13.06 -97.17
N ASP A 741 -19.89 -14.20 -96.99
CA ASP A 741 -18.80 -14.71 -97.83
C ASP A 741 -19.20 -16.08 -98.38
#